data_AF-A0A947VRS3-F1
#
_entry.id   AF-A0A947VRS3-F1
#
_cell.length_a   1.000
_cell.length_b   1.000
_cell.length_c   1.000
_cell.angle_alpha   90.00
_cell.angle_beta   90.00
_cell.angle_gamma   90.00
#
_symmetry.space_group_name_H-M   'P 1'
#
loop_
_entity.id
_entity.type
_entity.pdbx_description
1 polymer ?
#
loop_
_entity_poly.entity_id
_entity_poly.type
_entity_poly.pdbx_seq_one_letter_code
_entity_poly.pdbx_strand_id
1 'polypeptide(L)'
;MPREIDAFQLVKTFAARNKSNAFEYSAFAQAIQRQAKSYDQSEPFYRDLALHPDGVLVPKLFQLARDGRISLQAVENRVDMIFLPEAFTEVVYAEYRRMEENPDIPFPDEDSLRLSVPPEWIQAVSVETDLPSLVGHEGDWPVPLYRLVFPEGLKPIVLLSVMVGDKLLEYAALKIRNYLRKGSNRDFIQQRLAGAFSGKDRMLKDALSAILIKPFDSVQEMRQGSGDFSYSFWAYLTSAIRKDLSSKGDPTPDDTAAYQASYVVDVFNNHFKNKAQREQERESAFKALSVALRKPPYLYAIEDVVDFRDGQGRPLLGKYTREELEAWIQERTTQAAEGFLPEILVIGSGQAKGSLVAKETLIPYIVKALREARGAVKPLITRDWRAILADFGRSASMDDDEAFKAELEKRLEANSPVLSGLLLTSLPPLVYQECRGAKEPSLDLDRCFGGSRTAGVDVLLDLDRKRLLSDVRMLLPFWYSVPVVSWIISLFVKGSLRRGAKKAAAAKPRLEAGGPPGDRPVNSRAAEFSQMARAAEQRMVPKGLTLDEHLRSLSGRWNTLLDPSAKANLTEDINSLVRDYLRTALRSMRPSSFTPERIETMSANLADRPNLLRIRNHQALEEYIRLYMVKMLKR
;
A
#
# COMPACT_ATOMS: atom_id res chain seq x y z
N MET A 1 56.74 -14.27 19.07
CA MET A 1 55.74 -13.70 19.99
C MET A 1 55.77 -14.56 21.25
N PRO A 2 56.03 -14.00 22.44
CA PRO A 2 56.03 -14.79 23.66
C PRO A 2 54.62 -15.39 23.81
N ARG A 3 54.52 -16.70 24.07
CA ARG A 3 53.23 -17.31 24.41
C ARG A 3 52.71 -16.62 25.68
N GLU A 4 51.77 -15.70 25.54
CA GLU A 4 51.11 -15.11 26.70
C GLU A 4 50.42 -16.23 27.46
N ILE A 5 50.85 -16.48 28.69
CA ILE A 5 50.15 -17.41 29.56
C ILE A 5 48.78 -16.84 29.87
N ASP A 6 47.78 -17.66 29.58
CA ASP A 6 46.41 -17.49 30.03
C ASP A 6 46.33 -17.78 31.53
N ALA A 7 46.47 -16.72 32.34
CA ALA A 7 46.36 -16.81 33.79
C ALA A 7 44.99 -17.34 34.24
N PHE A 8 43.95 -17.15 33.44
CA PHE A 8 42.62 -17.69 33.73
C PHE A 8 42.60 -19.22 33.60
N GLN A 9 43.28 -19.77 32.58
CA GLN A 9 43.45 -21.23 32.47
C GLN A 9 44.24 -21.82 33.63
N LEU A 10 45.25 -21.12 34.14
CA LEU A 10 45.98 -21.56 35.34
C LEU A 10 45.07 -21.61 36.57
N VAL A 11 44.28 -20.55 36.80
CA VAL A 11 43.29 -20.47 37.88
C VAL A 11 42.27 -21.61 37.75
N LYS A 12 41.69 -21.82 36.57
CA LYS A 12 40.73 -22.91 36.32
C LYS A 12 41.33 -24.30 36.50
N THR A 13 42.56 -24.52 36.03
CA THR A 13 43.25 -25.81 36.18
C THR A 13 43.56 -26.09 37.65
N PHE A 14 43.96 -25.08 38.41
CA PHE A 14 44.20 -25.21 39.85
C PHE A 14 42.90 -25.50 40.61
N ALA A 15 41.83 -24.76 40.30
CA ALA A 15 40.50 -24.99 40.88
C ALA A 15 40.01 -26.42 40.64
N ALA A 16 40.11 -26.91 39.39
CA ALA A 16 39.71 -28.26 39.01
C ALA A 16 40.52 -29.35 39.71
N ARG A 17 41.84 -29.16 39.86
CA ARG A 17 42.71 -30.11 40.57
C ARG A 17 42.40 -30.20 42.06
N ASN A 18 42.06 -29.07 42.67
CA ASN A 18 41.76 -28.99 44.11
C ASN A 18 40.28 -29.16 44.43
N LYS A 19 39.41 -29.27 43.42
CA LYS A 19 37.94 -29.32 43.55
C LYS A 19 37.39 -28.17 44.41
N SER A 20 37.99 -26.99 44.27
CA SER A 20 37.56 -25.79 44.99
C SER A 20 37.58 -24.58 44.06
N ASN A 21 36.47 -23.86 44.03
CA ASN A 21 36.29 -22.64 43.24
C ASN A 21 36.61 -21.36 44.06
N ALA A 22 36.95 -21.52 45.34
CA ALA A 22 37.46 -20.48 46.22
C ALA A 22 38.74 -20.98 46.91
N PHE A 23 39.85 -20.26 46.80
CA PHE A 23 41.12 -20.71 47.33
C PHE A 23 42.08 -19.57 47.63
N GLU A 24 43.00 -19.82 48.55
CA GLU A 24 44.05 -18.87 48.94
C GLU A 24 45.04 -18.65 47.79
N TYR A 25 45.39 -17.37 47.59
CA TYR A 25 46.42 -16.97 46.64
C TYR A 25 47.77 -17.60 46.97
N SER A 26 48.11 -17.72 48.25
CA SER A 26 49.38 -18.30 48.72
C SER A 26 49.57 -19.74 48.20
N ALA A 27 48.54 -20.57 48.29
CA ALA A 27 48.54 -21.96 47.83
C ALA A 27 48.61 -22.04 46.30
N PHE A 28 47.87 -21.17 45.60
CA PHE A 28 47.91 -21.06 44.15
C PHE A 28 49.31 -20.66 43.66
N ALA A 29 49.88 -19.57 44.19
CA ALA A 29 51.19 -19.05 43.82
C ALA A 29 52.29 -20.10 44.04
N GLN A 30 52.27 -20.81 45.18
CA GLN A 30 53.22 -21.90 45.45
C GLN A 30 53.11 -23.06 44.46
N ALA A 31 51.89 -23.45 44.08
CA ALA A 31 51.69 -24.53 43.12
C ALA A 31 52.20 -24.15 41.73
N ILE A 32 51.90 -22.93 41.28
CA ILE A 32 52.40 -22.41 40.00
C ILE A 32 53.93 -22.25 40.04
N GLN A 33 54.51 -21.77 41.15
CA GLN A 33 55.95 -21.66 41.31
C GLN A 33 56.66 -23.02 41.24
N ARG A 34 56.10 -24.06 41.87
CA ARG A 34 56.63 -25.43 41.77
C ARG A 34 56.55 -25.97 40.35
N GLN A 35 55.45 -25.70 39.65
CA GLN A 35 55.28 -26.11 38.25
C GLN A 35 56.22 -25.34 37.30
N ALA A 36 56.45 -24.05 37.55
CA ALA A 36 57.37 -23.22 36.79
C ALA A 36 58.82 -23.74 36.89
N LYS A 37 59.24 -24.20 38.08
CA LYS A 37 60.57 -24.80 38.31
C LYS A 37 60.84 -26.07 37.52
N SER A 38 59.80 -26.82 37.13
CA SER A 38 59.95 -28.04 36.33
C SER A 38 60.04 -27.78 34.81
N TYR A 39 59.76 -26.57 34.36
CA TYR A 39 59.88 -26.18 32.95
C TYR A 39 61.28 -25.64 32.62
N ASP A 40 61.51 -25.37 31.33
CA ASP A 40 62.77 -24.83 30.85
C ASP A 40 63.05 -23.43 31.43
N GLN A 41 64.09 -23.35 32.26
CA GLN A 41 64.53 -22.11 32.92
C GLN A 41 65.31 -21.18 31.99
N SER A 42 65.60 -21.62 30.75
CA SER A 42 66.20 -20.77 29.72
C SER A 42 65.23 -19.67 29.27
N GLU A 43 63.92 -19.90 29.39
CA GLU A 43 62.91 -18.88 29.15
C GLU A 43 62.79 -17.92 30.34
N PRO A 44 63.00 -16.59 30.14
CA PRO A 44 62.92 -15.59 31.21
C PRO A 44 61.61 -15.63 32.00
N PHE A 45 60.51 -15.97 31.35
CA PHE A 45 59.19 -15.99 31.95
C PHE A 45 59.00 -17.12 32.99
N TYR A 46 59.39 -18.37 32.67
CA TYR A 46 59.31 -19.47 33.64
C TYR A 46 60.28 -19.26 34.80
N ARG A 47 61.44 -18.66 34.51
CA ARG A 47 62.39 -18.24 35.53
C ARG A 47 61.80 -17.17 36.46
N ASP A 48 61.10 -16.18 35.92
CA ASP A 48 60.48 -15.11 36.71
C ASP A 48 59.32 -15.65 37.57
N LEU A 49 58.49 -16.56 37.03
CA LEU A 49 57.48 -17.27 37.83
C LEU A 49 58.09 -18.16 38.92
N ALA A 50 59.25 -18.76 38.67
CA ALA A 50 59.95 -19.62 39.64
C ALA A 50 60.59 -18.81 40.78
N LEU A 51 61.07 -17.59 40.50
CA LEU A 51 61.76 -16.72 41.46
C LEU A 51 60.82 -15.73 42.17
N HIS A 52 59.93 -15.07 41.42
CA HIS A 52 59.05 -13.99 41.87
C HIS A 52 57.63 -14.15 41.28
N PRO A 53 56.86 -15.17 41.72
CA PRO A 53 55.52 -15.45 41.18
C PRO A 53 54.56 -14.26 41.31
N ASP A 54 54.66 -13.50 42.39
CA ASP A 54 53.80 -12.33 42.65
C ASP A 54 53.93 -11.25 41.58
N GLY A 55 55.16 -10.98 41.12
CA GLY A 55 55.42 -9.96 40.11
C GLY A 55 54.78 -10.26 38.75
N VAL A 56 54.48 -11.53 38.47
CA VAL A 56 53.88 -11.98 37.21
C VAL A 56 52.37 -12.25 37.38
N LEU A 57 51.97 -12.92 38.46
CA LEU A 57 50.60 -13.38 38.65
C LEU A 57 49.67 -12.26 39.12
N VAL A 58 50.09 -11.41 40.05
CA VAL A 58 49.22 -10.38 40.65
C VAL A 58 48.70 -9.40 39.60
N PRO A 59 49.52 -8.81 38.70
CA PRO A 59 49.01 -7.91 37.66
C PRO A 59 47.98 -8.58 36.74
N LYS A 60 48.20 -9.84 36.37
CA LYS A 60 47.28 -10.62 35.52
C LYS A 60 45.98 -10.96 36.25
N LEU A 61 46.04 -11.28 37.54
CA LEU A 61 44.84 -11.52 38.35
C LEU A 61 44.00 -10.24 38.49
N PHE A 62 44.63 -9.07 38.70
CA PHE A 62 43.90 -7.80 38.71
C PHE A 62 43.27 -7.47 37.36
N GLN A 63 43.91 -7.81 36.24
CA GLN A 63 43.29 -7.71 34.91
C GLN A 63 42.06 -8.60 34.80
N LEU A 64 42.16 -9.87 35.20
CA LEU A 64 41.02 -10.80 35.18
C LEU A 64 39.88 -10.37 36.11
N ALA A 65 40.19 -9.75 37.25
CA ALA A 65 39.19 -9.21 38.16
C ALA A 65 38.49 -7.99 37.57
N ARG A 66 39.24 -7.11 36.90
CA ARG A 66 38.68 -5.97 36.16
C ARG A 66 37.77 -6.41 35.01
N ASP A 67 38.12 -7.52 34.36
CA ASP A 67 37.31 -8.15 33.31
C ASP A 67 36.10 -8.92 33.86
N GLY A 68 35.91 -8.96 35.20
CA GLY A 68 34.80 -9.64 35.86
C GLY A 68 34.88 -11.17 35.89
N ARG A 69 36.01 -11.75 35.46
CA ARG A 69 36.19 -13.21 35.34
C ARG A 69 36.52 -13.91 36.65
N ILE A 70 37.09 -13.18 37.60
CA ILE A 70 37.40 -13.64 38.97
C ILE A 70 37.11 -12.49 39.94
N SER A 71 36.97 -12.79 41.22
CA SER A 71 36.94 -11.78 42.28
C SER A 71 38.10 -12.01 43.23
N LEU A 72 38.70 -10.92 43.70
CA LEU A 72 39.88 -10.94 44.56
C LEU A 72 39.53 -10.29 45.90
N GLN A 73 39.74 -11.03 46.98
CA GLN A 73 39.69 -10.46 48.32
C GLN A 73 41.11 -10.12 48.76
N ALA A 74 41.31 -8.86 49.11
CA ALA A 74 42.60 -8.37 49.58
C ALA A 74 42.56 -8.02 51.07
N VAL A 75 43.60 -8.43 51.80
CA VAL A 75 43.84 -8.07 53.20
C VAL A 75 45.18 -7.34 53.25
N GLU A 76 45.22 -6.16 53.88
CA GLU A 76 46.44 -5.35 54.01
C GLU A 76 47.18 -5.10 52.67
N ASN A 77 46.41 -4.85 51.60
CA ASN A 77 46.93 -4.59 50.24
C ASN A 77 47.64 -5.78 49.57
N ARG A 78 47.36 -7.02 50.03
CA ARG A 78 47.80 -8.27 49.40
C ARG A 78 46.59 -9.12 49.04
N VAL A 79 46.65 -9.79 47.90
CA VAL A 79 45.61 -10.75 47.49
C VAL A 79 45.68 -11.94 48.44
N ASP A 80 44.58 -12.20 49.15
CA ASP A 80 44.46 -13.29 50.10
C ASP A 80 43.68 -14.46 49.47
N MET A 81 42.49 -14.19 48.95
CA MET A 81 41.61 -15.19 48.34
C MET A 81 41.30 -14.86 46.87
N ILE A 82 41.22 -15.90 46.05
CA ILE A 82 40.71 -15.87 44.68
C ILE A 82 39.38 -16.61 44.64
N PHE A 83 38.37 -15.96 44.09
CA PHE A 83 37.05 -16.54 43.85
C PHE A 83 36.80 -16.67 42.35
N LEU A 84 36.25 -17.81 41.95
CA LEU A 84 35.64 -18.04 40.65
C LEU A 84 34.11 -17.89 40.75
N PRO A 85 33.41 -17.43 39.70
CA PRO A 85 31.95 -17.35 39.69
C PRO A 85 31.28 -18.69 40.06
N GLU A 86 31.88 -19.80 39.61
CA GLU A 86 31.42 -21.16 39.88
C GLU A 86 31.32 -21.48 41.39
N ALA A 87 32.07 -20.78 42.26
CA ALA A 87 31.97 -20.94 43.72
C ALA A 87 30.60 -20.55 44.28
N PHE A 88 29.89 -19.65 43.60
CA PHE A 88 28.60 -19.14 44.01
C PHE A 88 27.48 -19.76 43.17
N THR A 89 27.65 -19.84 41.85
CA THR A 89 26.61 -20.34 40.96
C THR A 89 26.31 -21.82 41.18
N GLU A 90 27.31 -22.66 41.47
CA GLU A 90 27.08 -24.09 41.74
C GLU A 90 26.29 -24.31 43.03
N VAL A 91 26.51 -23.50 44.06
CA VAL A 91 25.80 -23.58 45.35
C VAL A 91 24.33 -23.20 45.16
N VAL A 92 24.08 -22.07 44.47
CA VAL A 92 22.70 -21.63 44.14
C VAL A 92 22.01 -22.69 43.28
N TYR A 93 22.68 -23.19 42.25
CA TYR A 93 22.13 -24.23 41.37
C TYR A 93 21.76 -25.51 42.13
N ALA A 94 22.64 -25.97 43.03
CA ALA A 94 22.41 -27.15 43.84
C ALA A 94 21.17 -27.00 44.72
N GLU A 95 20.95 -25.82 45.31
CA GLU A 95 19.78 -25.59 46.16
C GLU A 95 18.48 -25.59 45.36
N TYR A 96 18.44 -24.97 44.18
CA TYR A 96 17.27 -25.04 43.29
C TYR A 96 16.99 -26.47 42.78
N ARG A 97 18.02 -27.27 42.54
CA ARG A 97 17.84 -28.69 42.18
C ARG A 97 17.19 -29.46 43.34
N ARG A 98 17.60 -29.20 44.59
CA ARG A 98 16.96 -29.79 45.77
C ARG A 98 15.50 -29.36 45.91
N MET A 99 15.17 -28.11 45.55
CA MET A 99 13.79 -27.62 45.55
C MET A 99 12.90 -28.30 44.51
N GLU A 100 13.47 -28.74 43.38
CA GLU A 100 12.74 -29.49 42.36
C GLU A 100 12.27 -30.84 42.90
N GLU A 101 13.14 -31.51 43.65
CA GLU A 101 12.87 -32.79 44.33
C GLU A 101 11.96 -32.60 45.56
N ASN A 102 12.17 -31.52 46.32
CA ASN A 102 11.39 -31.19 47.51
C ASN A 102 10.89 -29.73 47.48
N PRO A 103 9.63 -29.51 47.03
CA PRO A 103 9.01 -28.19 46.98
C PRO A 103 8.80 -27.49 48.33
N ASP A 104 9.01 -28.16 49.47
CA ASP A 104 8.89 -27.54 50.81
C ASP A 104 10.09 -26.64 51.14
N ILE A 105 11.25 -26.86 50.49
CA ILE A 105 12.47 -26.07 50.73
C ILE A 105 12.24 -24.62 50.29
N PRO A 106 12.27 -23.59 51.16
CA PRO A 106 12.03 -22.20 50.78
C PRO A 106 12.94 -21.70 49.66
N PHE A 107 12.57 -20.59 49.00
CA PHE A 107 13.50 -19.96 48.06
C PHE A 107 14.78 -19.53 48.79
N PRO A 108 15.97 -19.71 48.17
CA PRO A 108 17.23 -19.38 48.81
C PRO A 108 17.43 -17.86 48.88
N ASP A 109 18.06 -17.40 49.96
CA ASP A 109 18.56 -16.05 50.16
C ASP A 109 20.07 -16.13 50.51
N GLU A 110 20.76 -14.99 50.58
CA GLU A 110 22.21 -14.98 50.88
C GLU A 110 22.54 -15.55 52.26
N ASP A 111 21.65 -15.31 53.24
CA ASP A 111 21.82 -15.78 54.60
C ASP A 111 21.65 -17.30 54.71
N SER A 112 20.66 -17.87 53.99
CA SER A 112 20.35 -19.29 53.98
C SER A 112 21.45 -20.09 53.26
N LEU A 113 22.02 -19.54 52.20
CA LEU A 113 23.16 -20.13 51.49
C LEU A 113 24.50 -19.85 52.19
N ARG A 114 24.54 -18.93 53.17
CA ARG A 114 25.77 -18.45 53.83
C ARG A 114 26.80 -17.94 52.83
N LEU A 115 26.34 -17.24 51.80
CA LEU A 115 27.17 -16.70 50.73
C LEU A 115 27.35 -15.20 50.91
N SER A 116 28.58 -14.73 50.86
CA SER A 116 28.89 -13.31 50.66
C SER A 116 29.31 -13.13 49.20
N VAL A 117 28.33 -12.85 48.35
CA VAL A 117 28.56 -12.73 46.90
C VAL A 117 29.21 -11.37 46.60
N PRO A 118 30.28 -11.33 45.79
CA PRO A 118 30.86 -10.08 45.36
C PRO A 118 29.84 -9.19 44.63
N PRO A 119 29.80 -7.86 44.90
CA PRO A 119 28.79 -6.96 44.36
C PRO A 119 28.80 -6.86 42.83
N GLU A 120 29.95 -7.12 42.18
CA GLU A 120 30.07 -7.19 40.73
C GLU A 120 29.34 -8.38 40.09
N TRP A 121 28.97 -9.39 40.88
CA TRP A 121 28.37 -10.64 40.39
C TRP A 121 26.90 -10.80 40.75
N ILE A 122 26.34 -9.88 41.52
CA ILE A 122 24.93 -9.91 41.92
C ILE A 122 24.27 -8.55 41.74
N GLN A 123 23.17 -8.55 40.98
CA GLN A 123 22.37 -7.35 40.78
C GLN A 123 21.02 -7.47 41.49
N ALA A 124 20.62 -6.42 42.21
CA ALA A 124 19.28 -6.32 42.77
C ALA A 124 18.27 -6.00 41.67
N VAL A 125 17.16 -6.74 41.64
CA VAL A 125 16.10 -6.65 40.64
C VAL A 125 14.77 -6.54 41.36
N SER A 126 14.06 -5.43 41.19
CA SER A 126 12.70 -5.32 41.69
C SER A 126 11.77 -6.24 40.90
N VAL A 127 10.99 -7.06 41.61
CA VAL A 127 10.05 -8.00 40.97
C VAL A 127 8.96 -7.25 40.19
N GLU A 128 8.50 -6.09 40.67
CA GLU A 128 7.41 -5.36 40.02
C GLU A 128 7.88 -4.51 38.84
N THR A 129 9.07 -3.91 38.93
CA THR A 129 9.53 -2.91 37.95
C THR A 129 10.56 -3.45 36.97
N ASP A 130 11.53 -4.23 37.44
CA ASP A 130 12.69 -4.64 36.63
C ASP A 130 12.51 -6.03 36.01
N LEU A 131 11.97 -6.99 36.78
CA LEU A 131 11.80 -8.38 36.33
C LEU A 131 11.04 -8.52 35.00
N PRO A 132 9.96 -7.77 34.71
CA PRO A 132 9.25 -7.89 33.44
C PRO A 132 10.12 -7.72 32.20
N SER A 133 11.18 -6.90 32.29
CA SER A 133 12.13 -6.68 31.20
C SER A 133 13.11 -7.84 31.01
N LEU A 134 13.39 -8.59 32.07
CA LEU A 134 14.33 -9.71 32.07
C LEU A 134 13.70 -11.02 31.61
N VAL A 135 12.38 -11.20 31.79
CA VAL A 135 11.66 -12.43 31.40
C VAL A 135 11.81 -12.75 29.91
N GLY A 136 11.83 -11.73 29.05
CA GLY A 136 11.99 -11.87 27.60
C GLY A 136 13.38 -11.52 27.09
N HIS A 137 14.39 -11.43 27.96
CA HIS A 137 15.75 -11.08 27.56
C HIS A 137 16.38 -12.23 26.77
N GLU A 138 16.84 -11.93 25.56
CA GLU A 138 17.59 -12.85 24.70
C GLU A 138 19.03 -12.31 24.57
N GLY A 139 20.01 -13.07 25.06
CA GLY A 139 21.43 -12.71 24.97
C GLY A 139 22.23 -13.05 26.23
N ASP A 140 23.43 -12.48 26.31
CA ASP A 140 24.31 -12.66 27.46
C ASP A 140 23.77 -11.91 28.69
N TRP A 141 23.92 -12.53 29.86
CA TRP A 141 23.53 -11.94 31.13
C TRP A 141 24.67 -11.09 31.69
N PRO A 142 24.40 -9.86 32.15
CA PRO A 142 25.45 -8.94 32.62
C PRO A 142 26.12 -9.42 33.91
N VAL A 143 25.38 -10.17 34.74
CA VAL A 143 25.85 -10.76 35.98
C VAL A 143 25.42 -12.22 36.06
N PRO A 144 26.14 -13.09 36.79
CA PRO A 144 25.76 -14.49 36.98
C PRO A 144 24.56 -14.69 37.92
N LEU A 145 24.33 -13.77 38.86
CA LEU A 145 23.30 -13.88 39.89
C LEU A 145 22.40 -12.65 39.94
N TYR A 146 21.12 -12.88 40.25
CA TYR A 146 20.18 -11.83 40.62
C TYR A 146 19.69 -11.99 42.05
N ARG A 147 19.44 -10.86 42.70
CA ARG A 147 18.73 -10.75 43.97
C ARG A 147 17.36 -10.14 43.69
N LEU A 148 16.31 -10.96 43.67
CA LEU A 148 14.95 -10.44 43.49
C LEU A 148 14.47 -9.81 44.78
N VAL A 149 14.07 -8.55 44.69
CA VAL A 149 13.55 -7.76 45.79
C VAL A 149 12.04 -7.66 45.63
N PHE A 150 11.33 -8.09 46.67
CA PHE A 150 9.87 -8.14 46.72
C PHE A 150 9.32 -6.92 47.48
N PRO A 151 8.06 -6.53 47.20
CA PRO A 151 7.37 -5.52 47.98
C PRO A 151 7.03 -6.02 49.40
N GLU A 152 6.53 -5.11 50.24
CA GLU A 152 6.01 -5.40 51.59
C GLU A 152 7.02 -6.03 52.58
N GLY A 153 8.33 -5.85 52.34
CA GLY A 153 9.37 -6.31 53.25
C GLY A 153 9.58 -7.83 53.26
N LEU A 154 9.05 -8.54 52.25
CA LEU A 154 9.36 -9.95 52.05
C LEU A 154 10.87 -10.14 51.82
N LYS A 155 11.39 -11.26 52.32
CA LYS A 155 12.81 -11.60 52.13
C LYS A 155 13.15 -11.65 50.63
N PRO A 156 14.33 -11.17 50.22
CA PRO A 156 14.77 -11.32 48.83
C PRO A 156 15.07 -12.78 48.51
N ILE A 157 15.12 -13.12 47.23
CA ILE A 157 15.60 -14.44 46.78
C ILE A 157 16.80 -14.28 45.85
N VAL A 158 17.72 -15.23 45.92
CA VAL A 158 18.89 -15.30 45.04
C VAL A 158 18.67 -16.37 44.00
N LEU A 159 18.93 -16.06 42.73
CA LEU A 159 18.87 -17.03 41.64
C LEU A 159 19.96 -16.80 40.61
N LEU A 160 20.20 -17.81 39.77
CA LEU A 160 21.02 -17.64 38.58
C LEU A 160 20.28 -16.80 37.54
N SER A 161 21.00 -15.88 36.88
CA SER A 161 20.43 -15.03 35.83
C SER A 161 19.82 -15.85 34.69
N VAL A 162 20.48 -16.94 34.31
CA VAL A 162 20.01 -17.88 33.26
C VAL A 162 18.69 -18.58 33.62
N MET A 163 18.32 -18.65 34.89
CA MET A 163 17.09 -19.32 35.33
C MET A 163 15.86 -18.42 35.23
N VAL A 164 16.02 -17.10 35.03
CA VAL A 164 14.90 -16.16 34.93
C VAL A 164 13.97 -16.57 33.79
N GLY A 165 14.47 -16.71 32.56
CA GLY A 165 13.62 -16.99 31.40
C GLY A 165 13.01 -18.40 31.39
N ASP A 166 13.70 -19.39 31.97
CA ASP A 166 13.32 -20.80 31.80
C ASP A 166 12.76 -21.46 33.06
N LYS A 167 13.42 -21.37 34.21
CA LYS A 167 13.11 -22.22 35.37
C LYS A 167 12.40 -21.52 36.52
N LEU A 168 12.56 -20.21 36.67
CA LEU A 168 12.00 -19.44 37.79
C LEU A 168 10.47 -19.61 37.90
N LEU A 169 9.76 -19.56 36.78
CA LEU A 169 8.31 -19.77 36.75
C LEU A 169 7.90 -21.18 37.16
N GLU A 170 8.67 -22.19 36.77
CA GLU A 170 8.43 -23.59 37.16
C GLU A 170 8.54 -23.78 38.68
N TYR A 171 9.59 -23.22 39.28
CA TYR A 171 9.74 -23.25 40.75
C TYR A 171 8.64 -22.49 41.46
N ALA A 172 8.24 -21.32 40.93
CA ALA A 172 7.12 -20.56 41.49
C ALA A 172 5.82 -21.36 41.43
N ALA A 173 5.53 -22.05 40.32
CA ALA A 173 4.37 -22.94 40.21
C ALA A 173 4.41 -24.10 41.21
N LEU A 174 5.59 -24.67 41.49
CA LEU A 174 5.75 -25.69 42.54
C LEU A 174 5.42 -25.15 43.94
N LYS A 175 5.74 -23.88 44.25
CA LYS A 175 5.36 -23.24 45.53
C LYS A 175 3.86 -23.01 45.63
N ILE A 176 3.22 -22.54 44.56
CA ILE A 176 1.77 -22.40 44.51
C ILE A 176 1.09 -23.76 44.70
N ARG A 177 1.60 -24.81 44.03
CA ARG A 177 1.13 -26.18 44.23
C ARG A 177 1.23 -26.61 45.68
N ASN A 178 2.35 -26.33 46.35
CA ASN A 178 2.55 -26.72 47.74
C ASN A 178 1.56 -26.02 48.67
N TYR A 179 1.37 -24.71 48.50
CA TYR A 179 0.37 -23.94 49.23
C TYR A 179 -1.04 -24.51 49.06
N LEU A 180 -1.43 -24.88 47.83
CA LEU A 180 -2.75 -25.45 47.55
C LEU A 180 -2.95 -26.85 48.16
N ARG A 181 -1.88 -27.64 48.34
CA ARG A 181 -1.95 -28.97 48.99
C ARG A 181 -2.11 -28.87 50.51
N LYS A 182 -1.80 -27.73 51.12
CA LYS A 182 -1.79 -27.55 52.57
C LYS A 182 -3.20 -27.33 53.10
N GLY A 183 -3.67 -28.24 53.96
CA GLY A 183 -4.95 -28.12 54.66
C GLY A 183 -6.14 -27.90 53.72
N SER A 184 -6.97 -26.90 54.03
CA SER A 184 -8.16 -26.53 53.25
C SER A 184 -7.91 -25.38 52.25
N ASN A 185 -6.64 -25.03 51.98
CA ASN A 185 -6.29 -23.89 51.13
C ASN A 185 -6.89 -23.99 49.72
N ARG A 186 -6.88 -25.18 49.12
CA ARG A 186 -7.51 -25.42 47.81
C ARG A 186 -8.99 -25.02 47.81
N ASP A 187 -9.76 -25.53 48.77
CA ASP A 187 -11.20 -25.30 48.83
C ASP A 187 -11.51 -23.83 49.12
N PHE A 188 -10.73 -23.22 50.01
CA PHE A 188 -10.79 -21.79 50.31
C PHE A 188 -10.55 -20.94 49.05
N ILE A 189 -9.47 -21.19 48.31
CA ILE A 189 -9.15 -20.49 47.07
C ILE A 189 -10.23 -20.73 46.01
N GLN A 190 -10.69 -21.97 45.84
CA GLN A 190 -11.75 -22.28 44.89
C GLN A 190 -13.03 -21.50 45.19
N GLN A 191 -13.44 -21.42 46.45
CA GLN A 191 -14.61 -20.65 46.88
C GLN A 191 -14.41 -19.14 46.66
N ARG A 192 -13.19 -18.64 46.89
CA ARG A 192 -12.83 -17.24 46.66
C ARG A 192 -12.88 -16.86 45.17
N LEU A 193 -12.50 -17.79 44.30
CA LEU A 193 -12.47 -17.62 42.85
C LEU A 193 -13.82 -17.86 42.17
N ALA A 194 -14.72 -18.64 42.78
CA ALA A 194 -16.01 -19.00 42.21
C ALA A 194 -16.84 -17.79 41.73
N GLY A 195 -16.81 -16.68 42.48
CA GLY A 195 -17.52 -15.45 42.10
C GLY A 195 -16.99 -14.80 40.81
N ALA A 196 -15.67 -14.86 40.57
CA ALA A 196 -15.04 -14.28 39.38
C ALA A 196 -15.23 -15.16 38.12
N PHE A 197 -15.50 -16.45 38.31
CA PHE A 197 -15.64 -17.44 37.23
C PHE A 197 -17.05 -18.05 37.19
N SER A 198 -18.08 -17.24 37.38
CA SER A 198 -19.47 -17.69 37.33
C SER A 198 -19.79 -18.37 35.99
N GLY A 199 -20.37 -19.58 36.05
CA GLY A 199 -20.66 -20.39 34.87
C GLY A 199 -19.45 -21.14 34.28
N LYS A 200 -18.25 -20.99 34.86
CA LYS A 200 -17.01 -21.70 34.48
C LYS A 200 -16.45 -22.57 35.63
N ASP A 201 -17.31 -23.00 36.55
CA ASP A 201 -16.91 -23.77 37.75
C ASP A 201 -16.13 -25.05 37.43
N ARG A 202 -16.51 -25.73 36.34
CA ARG A 202 -15.78 -26.93 35.88
C ARG A 202 -14.36 -26.57 35.44
N MET A 203 -14.19 -25.52 34.63
CA MET A 203 -12.86 -25.07 34.19
C MET A 203 -12.00 -24.62 35.37
N LEU A 204 -12.59 -23.95 36.37
CA LEU A 204 -11.89 -23.56 37.59
C LEU A 204 -11.39 -24.79 38.38
N LYS A 205 -12.24 -25.79 38.57
CA LYS A 205 -11.88 -27.04 39.24
C LYS A 205 -10.81 -27.81 38.48
N ASP A 206 -10.92 -27.86 37.15
CA ASP A 206 -9.97 -28.54 36.27
C ASP A 206 -8.61 -27.83 36.31
N ALA A 207 -8.57 -26.49 36.27
CA ALA A 207 -7.33 -25.70 36.35
C ALA A 207 -6.62 -25.84 37.71
N LEU A 208 -7.37 -25.77 38.83
CA LEU A 208 -6.80 -26.03 40.17
C LEU A 208 -6.26 -27.46 40.28
N SER A 209 -6.97 -28.43 39.71
CA SER A 209 -6.52 -29.83 39.69
C SER A 209 -5.29 -30.02 38.80
N ALA A 210 -5.20 -29.30 37.68
CA ALA A 210 -4.04 -29.33 36.78
C ALA A 210 -2.77 -28.86 37.50
N ILE A 211 -2.82 -27.74 38.25
CA ILE A 211 -1.66 -27.30 39.07
C ILE A 211 -1.22 -28.38 40.06
N LEU A 212 -2.17 -29.08 40.68
CA LEU A 212 -1.90 -30.09 41.69
C LEU A 212 -1.26 -31.37 41.12
N ILE A 213 -1.66 -31.77 39.91
CA ILE A 213 -1.24 -33.01 39.26
C ILE A 213 -0.04 -32.77 38.34
N LYS A 214 -0.12 -31.76 37.47
CA LYS A 214 0.84 -31.45 36.41
C LYS A 214 1.16 -29.93 36.36
N PRO A 215 1.89 -29.39 37.35
CA PRO A 215 2.16 -27.95 37.42
C PRO A 215 2.93 -27.41 36.21
N PHE A 216 3.84 -28.21 35.63
CA PHE A 216 4.62 -27.79 34.47
C PHE A 216 3.78 -27.71 33.19
N ASP A 217 2.81 -28.61 33.01
CA ASP A 217 1.85 -28.50 31.89
C ASP A 217 1.05 -27.19 32.00
N SER A 218 0.60 -26.82 33.21
CA SER A 218 -0.09 -25.54 33.44
C SER A 218 0.80 -24.31 33.18
N VAL A 219 2.11 -24.41 33.43
CA VAL A 219 3.09 -23.37 33.07
C VAL A 219 3.26 -23.30 31.56
N GLN A 220 3.36 -24.44 30.87
CA GLN A 220 3.47 -24.50 29.41
C GLN A 220 2.21 -23.93 28.73
N GLU A 221 1.01 -24.22 29.26
CA GLU A 221 -0.24 -23.62 28.78
C GLU A 221 -0.25 -22.08 28.91
N MET A 222 0.33 -21.53 29.99
CA MET A 222 0.50 -20.08 30.14
C MET A 222 1.47 -19.52 29.09
N ARG A 223 2.58 -20.21 28.82
CA ARG A 223 3.59 -19.81 27.82
C ARG A 223 3.05 -19.81 26.39
N GLN A 224 2.25 -20.82 26.05
CA GLN A 224 1.71 -21.02 24.71
C GLN A 224 0.50 -20.12 24.40
N GLY A 225 -0.04 -19.41 25.39
CA GLY A 225 -1.18 -18.52 25.20
C GLY A 225 -2.49 -19.25 24.93
N SER A 226 -2.74 -20.33 25.67
CA SER A 226 -3.93 -21.20 25.57
C SER A 226 -5.23 -20.54 26.08
N GLY A 227 -5.53 -19.32 25.62
CA GLY A 227 -6.82 -18.63 25.77
C GLY A 227 -6.97 -17.72 27.00
N ASP A 228 -7.89 -16.76 26.89
CA ASP A 228 -8.19 -15.71 27.90
C ASP A 228 -8.50 -16.24 29.30
N PHE A 229 -8.98 -17.49 29.39
CA PHE A 229 -9.26 -18.12 30.69
C PHE A 229 -7.99 -18.35 31.50
N SER A 230 -6.92 -18.86 30.89
CA SER A 230 -5.69 -19.22 31.61
C SER A 230 -5.06 -17.98 32.26
N TYR A 231 -4.90 -16.90 31.50
CA TYR A 231 -4.32 -15.66 32.00
C TYR A 231 -5.16 -15.01 33.10
N SER A 232 -6.49 -14.99 32.93
CA SER A 232 -7.40 -14.51 33.96
C SER A 232 -7.32 -15.38 35.22
N PHE A 233 -7.33 -16.71 35.07
CA PHE A 233 -7.24 -17.65 36.19
C PHE A 233 -5.99 -17.43 37.03
N TRP A 234 -4.80 -17.34 36.41
CA TRP A 234 -3.55 -17.11 37.12
C TRP A 234 -3.50 -15.72 37.80
N ALA A 235 -4.03 -14.69 37.17
CA ALA A 235 -4.13 -13.35 37.78
C ALA A 235 -5.01 -13.36 39.04
N TYR A 236 -6.20 -13.95 38.97
CA TYR A 236 -7.09 -14.05 40.13
C TYR A 236 -6.53 -14.99 41.21
N LEU A 237 -5.91 -16.11 40.83
CA LEU A 237 -5.29 -17.06 41.75
C LEU A 237 -4.17 -16.40 42.57
N THR A 238 -3.21 -15.76 41.89
CA THR A 238 -2.10 -15.08 42.56
C THR A 238 -2.58 -13.95 43.46
N SER A 239 -3.55 -13.15 43.00
CA SER A 239 -4.17 -12.10 43.82
C SER A 239 -4.89 -12.66 45.06
N ALA A 240 -5.62 -13.78 44.93
CA ALA A 240 -6.29 -14.42 46.05
C ALA A 240 -5.31 -14.95 47.09
N ILE A 241 -4.21 -15.56 46.65
CA ILE A 241 -3.13 -16.06 47.53
C ILE A 241 -2.45 -14.91 48.26
N ARG A 242 -2.09 -13.82 47.56
CA ARG A 242 -1.49 -12.63 48.19
C ARG A 242 -2.39 -12.07 49.29
N LYS A 243 -3.68 -11.91 49.02
CA LYS A 243 -4.64 -11.37 49.98
C LYS A 243 -4.85 -12.27 51.21
N ASP A 244 -4.76 -13.59 51.04
CA ASP A 244 -4.80 -14.54 52.15
C ASP A 244 -3.55 -14.38 53.03
N LEU A 245 -2.38 -14.41 52.41
CA LEU A 245 -1.09 -14.41 53.11
C LEU A 245 -0.75 -13.06 53.74
N SER A 246 -1.12 -11.92 53.11
CA SER A 246 -0.90 -10.58 53.66
C SER A 246 -1.67 -10.33 54.97
N SER A 247 -2.71 -11.12 55.23
CA SER A 247 -3.54 -11.03 56.45
C SER A 247 -2.99 -11.84 57.63
N LYS A 248 -1.97 -12.67 57.40
CA LYS A 248 -1.34 -13.49 58.44
C LYS A 248 -0.26 -12.66 59.16
N GLY A 249 -0.34 -12.62 60.50
CA GLY A 249 0.62 -11.86 61.32
C GLY A 249 2.02 -12.47 61.41
N ASP A 250 2.17 -13.78 61.26
CA ASP A 250 3.45 -14.48 61.31
C ASP A 250 3.48 -15.61 60.25
N PRO A 251 3.93 -15.31 59.02
CA PRO A 251 3.91 -16.27 57.92
C PRO A 251 5.00 -17.34 58.10
N THR A 252 4.63 -18.61 57.92
CA THR A 252 5.61 -19.70 57.89
C THR A 252 6.58 -19.56 56.69
N PRO A 253 7.72 -20.26 56.68
CA PRO A 253 8.60 -20.27 55.50
C PRO A 253 7.88 -20.70 54.21
N ASP A 254 6.96 -21.66 54.31
CA ASP A 254 6.11 -22.08 53.18
C ASP A 254 5.18 -20.97 52.71
N ASP A 255 4.55 -20.25 53.66
CA ASP A 255 3.68 -19.11 53.35
C ASP A 255 4.48 -18.00 52.67
N THR A 256 5.68 -17.70 53.17
CA THR A 256 6.59 -16.72 52.57
C THR A 256 6.97 -17.11 51.15
N ALA A 257 7.33 -18.38 50.92
CA ALA A 257 7.68 -18.89 49.59
C ALA A 257 6.48 -18.85 48.62
N ALA A 258 5.27 -19.17 49.09
CA ALA A 258 4.05 -19.04 48.30
C ALA A 258 3.73 -17.57 47.98
N TYR A 259 3.98 -16.66 48.92
CA TYR A 259 3.80 -15.23 48.72
C TYR A 259 4.76 -14.70 47.66
N GLN A 260 6.06 -14.98 47.77
CA GLN A 260 7.08 -14.66 46.76
C GLN A 260 6.71 -15.24 45.38
N ALA A 261 6.33 -16.52 45.34
CA ALA A 261 5.93 -17.18 44.09
C ALA A 261 4.74 -16.50 43.41
N SER A 262 3.77 -15.99 44.17
CA SER A 262 2.61 -15.32 43.61
C SER A 262 2.97 -14.01 42.87
N TYR A 263 4.00 -13.28 43.31
CA TYR A 263 4.51 -12.10 42.60
C TYR A 263 5.22 -12.52 41.30
N VAL A 264 6.07 -13.54 41.37
CA VAL A 264 6.77 -14.08 40.20
C VAL A 264 5.75 -14.53 39.15
N VAL A 265 4.82 -15.41 39.52
CA VAL A 265 3.80 -15.94 38.58
C VAL A 265 2.99 -14.80 37.93
N ASP A 266 2.63 -13.77 38.68
CA ASP A 266 1.87 -12.62 38.14
C ASP A 266 2.66 -11.84 37.07
N VAL A 267 3.96 -11.61 37.31
CA VAL A 267 4.85 -10.96 36.33
C VAL A 267 4.93 -11.77 35.02
N PHE A 268 5.18 -13.08 35.12
CA PHE A 268 5.22 -13.94 33.93
C PHE A 268 3.86 -14.02 33.23
N ASN A 269 2.77 -14.13 34.00
CA ASN A 269 1.42 -14.17 33.47
C ASN A 269 1.10 -12.92 32.65
N ASN A 270 1.46 -11.74 33.14
CA ASN A 270 1.29 -10.48 32.43
C ASN A 270 2.21 -10.38 31.20
N HIS A 271 3.46 -10.84 31.30
CA HIS A 271 4.38 -10.88 30.17
C HIS A 271 3.82 -11.73 29.01
N PHE A 272 3.44 -12.98 29.30
CA PHE A 272 2.92 -13.89 28.27
C PHE A 272 1.56 -13.45 27.73
N LYS A 273 0.67 -12.92 28.59
CA LYS A 273 -0.60 -12.32 28.14
C LYS A 273 -0.37 -11.20 27.14
N ASN A 274 0.54 -10.27 27.46
CA ASN A 274 0.86 -9.15 26.57
C ASN A 274 1.49 -9.63 25.26
N LYS A 275 2.34 -10.67 25.31
CA LYS A 275 2.93 -11.29 24.12
C LYS A 275 1.87 -11.93 23.23
N ALA A 276 1.01 -12.77 23.80
CA ALA A 276 -0.08 -13.44 23.07
C ALA A 276 -1.08 -12.43 22.49
N GLN A 277 -1.44 -11.39 23.24
CA GLN A 277 -2.31 -10.32 22.76
C GLN A 277 -1.68 -9.57 21.57
N ARG A 278 -0.39 -9.21 21.65
CA ARG A 278 0.33 -8.58 20.53
C ARG A 278 0.35 -9.48 19.30
N GLU A 279 0.59 -10.77 19.47
CA GLU A 279 0.59 -11.73 18.37
C GLU A 279 -0.79 -11.84 17.71
N GLN A 280 -1.86 -11.91 18.51
CA GLN A 280 -3.24 -11.93 18.00
C GLN A 280 -3.61 -10.61 17.29
N GLU A 281 -3.24 -9.46 17.85
CA GLU A 281 -3.46 -8.15 17.25
C GLU A 281 -2.68 -8.02 15.92
N ARG A 282 -1.47 -8.56 15.87
CA ARG A 282 -0.63 -8.63 14.67
C ARG A 282 -1.27 -9.49 13.58
N GLU A 283 -1.69 -10.71 13.90
CA GLU A 283 -2.38 -11.58 12.95
C GLU A 283 -3.68 -10.97 12.43
N SER A 284 -4.46 -10.37 13.33
CA SER A 284 -5.68 -9.62 13.00
C SER A 284 -5.37 -8.46 12.05
N ALA A 285 -4.30 -7.70 12.31
CA ALA A 285 -3.88 -6.60 11.47
C ALA A 285 -3.44 -7.06 10.08
N PHE A 286 -2.73 -8.19 9.95
CA PHE A 286 -2.39 -8.77 8.65
C PHE A 286 -3.61 -9.31 7.90
N LYS A 287 -4.60 -9.90 8.59
CA LYS A 287 -5.89 -10.25 7.98
C LYS A 287 -6.61 -9.01 7.46
N ALA A 288 -6.63 -7.92 8.23
CA ALA A 288 -7.22 -6.65 7.80
C ALA A 288 -6.47 -6.02 6.61
N LEU A 289 -5.13 -6.06 6.62
CA LEU A 289 -4.27 -5.64 5.50
C LEU A 289 -4.60 -6.39 4.21
N SER A 290 -4.70 -7.72 4.31
CA SER A 290 -5.04 -8.60 3.20
C SER A 290 -6.42 -8.30 2.62
N VAL A 291 -7.40 -7.95 3.46
CA VAL A 291 -8.73 -7.49 3.02
C VAL A 291 -8.68 -6.10 2.38
N ALA A 292 -7.87 -5.18 2.91
CA ALA A 292 -7.73 -3.82 2.37
C ALA A 292 -7.08 -3.81 0.98
N LEU A 293 -6.08 -4.66 0.74
CA LEU A 293 -5.47 -4.85 -0.58
C LEU A 293 -6.46 -5.34 -1.66
N ARG A 294 -7.53 -6.00 -1.23
CA ARG A 294 -8.62 -6.47 -2.12
C ARG A 294 -9.71 -5.42 -2.35
N LYS A 295 -9.55 -4.19 -1.86
CA LYS A 295 -10.49 -3.09 -2.13
C LYS A 295 -9.98 -2.19 -3.25
N PRO A 296 -10.86 -1.46 -3.97
CA PRO A 296 -10.45 -0.44 -4.93
C PRO A 296 -9.55 0.61 -4.27
N PRO A 297 -8.48 1.11 -4.94
CA PRO A 297 -8.19 1.00 -6.38
C PRO A 297 -7.53 -0.31 -6.85
N TYR A 298 -7.31 -1.30 -5.98
CA TYR A 298 -6.68 -2.61 -6.24
C TYR A 298 -5.18 -2.60 -6.57
N LEU A 299 -4.65 -1.47 -7.03
CA LEU A 299 -3.22 -1.23 -7.18
C LEU A 299 -2.75 -0.30 -6.07
N TYR A 300 -1.74 -0.75 -5.34
CA TYR A 300 -1.17 -0.01 -4.22
C TYR A 300 0.36 0.02 -4.33
N ALA A 301 0.97 1.19 -4.13
CA ALA A 301 2.40 1.27 -3.86
C ALA A 301 2.68 0.87 -2.40
N ILE A 302 3.94 0.60 -2.06
CA ILE A 302 4.30 0.26 -0.67
C ILE A 302 3.97 1.41 0.27
N GLU A 303 4.12 2.65 -0.20
CA GLU A 303 3.76 3.87 0.53
C GLU A 303 2.27 3.91 0.85
N ASP A 304 1.41 3.46 -0.06
CA ASP A 304 -0.04 3.41 0.19
C ASP A 304 -0.39 2.35 1.24
N VAL A 305 0.32 1.20 1.21
CA VAL A 305 0.10 0.08 2.14
C VAL A 305 0.47 0.45 3.58
N VAL A 306 1.52 1.25 3.75
CA VAL A 306 1.95 1.81 5.04
C VAL A 306 0.83 2.64 5.68
N ASP A 307 0.06 3.38 4.88
CA ASP A 307 -1.01 4.26 5.36
C ASP A 307 -2.35 3.55 5.62
N PHE A 308 -2.41 2.23 5.48
CA PHE A 308 -3.65 1.48 5.70
C PHE A 308 -4.14 1.55 7.14
N ARG A 309 -5.47 1.61 7.25
CA ARG A 309 -6.19 1.72 8.53
C ARG A 309 -7.15 0.56 8.71
N ASP A 310 -7.38 0.20 9.97
CA ASP A 310 -8.40 -0.76 10.34
C ASP A 310 -9.82 -0.19 10.16
N GLY A 311 -10.83 -1.03 10.41
CA GLY A 311 -12.24 -0.63 10.30
C GLY A 311 -12.67 0.49 11.27
N GLN A 312 -11.83 0.84 12.26
CA GLN A 312 -12.07 1.93 13.20
C GLN A 312 -11.25 3.19 12.86
N GLY A 313 -10.53 3.19 11.72
CA GLY A 313 -9.73 4.32 11.27
C GLY A 313 -8.35 4.44 11.93
N ARG A 314 -7.92 3.44 12.71
CA ARG A 314 -6.59 3.41 13.33
C ARG A 314 -5.58 2.83 12.35
N PRO A 315 -4.35 3.37 12.26
CA PRO A 315 -3.30 2.79 11.44
C PRO A 315 -3.05 1.31 11.78
N LEU A 316 -2.79 0.50 10.76
CA LEU A 316 -2.38 -0.89 10.96
C LEU A 316 -0.92 -0.97 11.43
N LEU A 317 -0.07 -0.06 10.96
CA LEU A 317 1.27 0.14 11.51
C LEU A 317 1.19 0.55 12.98
N GLY A 318 2.04 -0.07 13.79
CA GLY A 318 1.99 -0.01 15.25
C GLY A 318 1.39 -1.27 15.88
N LYS A 319 0.56 -2.04 15.15
CA LYS A 319 0.20 -3.43 15.51
C LYS A 319 1.20 -4.46 14.99
N TYR A 320 1.94 -4.08 13.96
CA TYR A 320 3.13 -4.75 13.45
C TYR A 320 4.20 -3.70 13.14
N THR A 321 5.46 -4.16 13.06
CA THR A 321 6.63 -3.37 12.67
C THR A 321 6.77 -3.27 11.16
N ARG A 322 7.61 -2.36 10.67
CA ARG A 322 7.86 -2.20 9.22
C ARG A 322 8.57 -3.42 8.65
N GLU A 323 9.52 -3.96 9.41
CA GLU A 323 10.29 -5.15 9.06
C GLU A 323 9.35 -6.37 8.91
N GLU A 324 8.38 -6.51 9.80
CA GLU A 324 7.34 -7.56 9.69
C GLU A 324 6.43 -7.36 8.49
N LEU A 325 6.07 -6.12 8.15
CA LEU A 325 5.29 -5.83 6.94
C LEU A 325 6.06 -6.21 5.67
N GLU A 326 7.32 -5.82 5.58
CA GLU A 326 8.18 -6.13 4.43
C GLU A 326 8.38 -7.65 4.28
N ALA A 327 8.61 -8.35 5.39
CA ALA A 327 8.68 -9.81 5.40
C ALA A 327 7.36 -10.46 4.96
N TRP A 328 6.22 -9.96 5.43
CA TRP A 328 4.90 -10.47 5.05
C TRP A 328 4.59 -10.25 3.56
N ILE A 329 4.93 -9.07 3.01
CA ILE A 329 4.78 -8.78 1.57
C ILE A 329 5.70 -9.68 0.76
N GLN A 330 6.96 -9.83 1.17
CA GLN A 330 7.92 -10.70 0.49
C GLN A 330 7.43 -12.16 0.49
N GLU A 331 6.93 -12.65 1.62
CA GLU A 331 6.36 -14.00 1.73
C GLU A 331 5.20 -14.19 0.74
N ARG A 332 4.22 -13.26 0.74
CA ARG A 332 3.02 -13.35 -0.10
C ARG A 332 3.25 -13.09 -1.59
N THR A 333 4.40 -12.52 -1.95
CA THR A 333 4.82 -12.29 -3.34
C THR A 333 5.77 -13.38 -3.87
N THR A 334 6.31 -14.25 -3.00
CA THR A 334 7.28 -15.29 -3.39
C THR A 334 6.79 -16.71 -3.13
N GLN A 335 6.02 -16.95 -2.05
CA GLN A 335 5.52 -18.29 -1.75
C GLN A 335 4.27 -18.61 -2.59
N ALA A 336 4.39 -19.67 -3.40
CA ALA A 336 3.28 -20.29 -4.11
C ALA A 336 3.51 -21.79 -4.25
N ALA A 337 2.44 -22.57 -4.34
CA ALA A 337 2.54 -23.99 -4.69
C ALA A 337 3.09 -24.13 -6.12
N GLU A 338 3.79 -25.22 -6.41
CA GLU A 338 4.39 -25.47 -7.72
C GLU A 338 3.32 -25.38 -8.83
N GLY A 339 3.54 -24.50 -9.81
CA GLY A 339 2.59 -24.24 -10.89
C GLY A 339 1.50 -23.18 -10.60
N PHE A 340 1.47 -22.57 -9.42
CA PHE A 340 0.54 -21.49 -9.07
C PHE A 340 1.24 -20.14 -8.92
N LEU A 341 0.50 -19.05 -9.14
CA LEU A 341 0.97 -17.70 -8.87
C LEU A 341 0.85 -17.36 -7.37
N PRO A 342 1.75 -16.51 -6.84
CA PRO A 342 1.62 -15.95 -5.49
C PRO A 342 0.29 -15.23 -5.24
N GLU A 343 -0.07 -15.04 -3.98
CA GLU A 343 -1.32 -14.37 -3.59
C GLU A 343 -1.29 -12.88 -3.99
N ILE A 344 -0.14 -12.23 -3.82
CA ILE A 344 0.10 -10.84 -4.18
C ILE A 344 1.10 -10.81 -5.34
N LEU A 345 0.80 -10.03 -6.37
CA LEU A 345 1.62 -9.87 -7.55
C LEU A 345 2.27 -8.48 -7.52
N VAL A 346 3.54 -8.42 -7.92
CA VAL A 346 4.29 -7.18 -8.10
C VAL A 346 4.34 -6.86 -9.59
N ILE A 347 3.95 -5.63 -9.96
CA ILE A 347 4.05 -5.18 -11.35
C ILE A 347 5.50 -4.81 -11.66
N GLY A 348 6.09 -5.48 -12.65
CA GLY A 348 7.49 -5.28 -13.04
C GLY A 348 7.74 -4.19 -14.09
N SER A 349 6.70 -3.65 -14.73
CA SER A 349 6.82 -2.80 -15.93
C SER A 349 5.88 -1.60 -15.92
N GLY A 350 6.27 -0.56 -16.68
CA GLY A 350 5.46 0.65 -16.89
C GLY A 350 5.42 1.61 -15.71
N GLN A 351 4.44 2.51 -15.70
CA GLN A 351 4.25 3.53 -14.65
C GLN A 351 3.81 2.94 -13.30
N ALA A 352 3.31 1.70 -13.27
CA ALA A 352 2.93 1.00 -12.04
C ALA A 352 4.03 0.03 -11.55
N LYS A 353 5.28 0.23 -11.98
CA LYS A 353 6.40 -0.60 -11.53
C LYS A 353 6.53 -0.53 -10.01
N GLY A 354 6.56 -1.69 -9.36
CA GLY A 354 6.62 -1.81 -7.90
C GLY A 354 5.27 -1.79 -7.20
N SER A 355 4.16 -1.58 -7.93
CA SER A 355 2.83 -1.67 -7.35
C SER A 355 2.42 -3.12 -7.05
N LEU A 356 1.68 -3.29 -5.96
CA LEU A 356 1.12 -4.53 -5.46
C LEU A 356 -0.33 -4.66 -5.88
N VAL A 357 -0.72 -5.87 -6.28
CA VAL A 357 -2.10 -6.23 -6.62
C VAL A 357 -2.40 -7.65 -6.15
N ALA A 358 -3.56 -7.85 -5.52
CA ALA A 358 -4.02 -9.20 -5.21
C ALA A 358 -4.38 -9.94 -6.50
N LYS A 359 -3.91 -11.17 -6.65
CA LYS A 359 -4.16 -12.03 -7.84
C LYS A 359 -5.62 -12.01 -8.30
N GLU A 360 -6.54 -12.20 -7.36
CA GLU A 360 -7.98 -12.28 -7.61
C GLU A 360 -8.62 -10.97 -8.11
N THR A 361 -8.01 -9.82 -7.81
CA THR A 361 -8.54 -8.50 -8.18
C THR A 361 -7.93 -7.94 -9.47
N LEU A 362 -6.89 -8.59 -10.01
CA LEU A 362 -6.21 -8.13 -11.23
C LEU A 362 -7.14 -8.09 -12.44
N ILE A 363 -7.84 -9.18 -12.74
CA ILE A 363 -8.76 -9.24 -13.89
C ILE A 363 -9.94 -8.25 -13.72
N PRO A 364 -10.62 -8.18 -12.56
CA PRO A 364 -11.60 -7.12 -12.30
C PRO A 364 -11.07 -5.70 -12.53
N TYR A 365 -9.84 -5.42 -12.06
CA TYR A 365 -9.18 -4.14 -12.29
C TYR A 365 -8.98 -3.86 -13.78
N ILE A 366 -8.42 -4.82 -14.53
CA ILE A 366 -8.17 -4.69 -15.97
C ILE A 366 -9.49 -4.44 -16.73
N VAL A 367 -10.55 -5.19 -16.42
CA VAL A 367 -11.86 -5.02 -17.08
C VAL A 367 -12.43 -3.63 -16.83
N LYS A 368 -12.32 -3.11 -15.60
CA LYS A 368 -12.75 -1.75 -15.28
C LYS A 368 -11.92 -0.71 -16.04
N ALA A 369 -10.60 -0.85 -16.01
CA ALA A 369 -9.68 0.06 -16.68
C ALA A 369 -9.88 0.05 -18.22
N LEU A 370 -10.15 -1.11 -18.82
CA LEU A 370 -10.49 -1.23 -20.25
C LEU A 370 -11.78 -0.50 -20.62
N ARG A 371 -12.82 -0.59 -19.77
CA ARG A 371 -14.08 0.14 -19.99
C ARG A 371 -13.89 1.65 -19.92
N GLU A 372 -13.13 2.12 -18.94
CA GLU A 372 -12.78 3.54 -18.77
C GLU A 372 -11.94 4.03 -19.97
N ALA A 373 -10.91 3.26 -20.35
CA ALA A 373 -10.06 3.57 -21.51
C ALA A 373 -10.87 3.59 -22.82
N ARG A 374 -11.77 2.63 -23.04
CA ARG A 374 -12.69 2.62 -24.20
C ARG A 374 -13.54 3.89 -24.24
N GLY A 375 -14.08 4.30 -23.09
CA GLY A 375 -14.87 5.52 -22.92
C GLY A 375 -14.11 6.79 -23.27
N ALA A 376 -12.79 6.83 -23.03
CA ALA A 376 -11.94 7.96 -23.39
C ALA A 376 -11.46 7.90 -24.86
N VAL A 377 -11.02 6.74 -25.32
CA VAL A 377 -10.37 6.56 -26.64
C VAL A 377 -11.38 6.62 -27.79
N LYS A 378 -12.55 5.98 -27.67
CA LYS A 378 -13.55 5.95 -28.75
C LYS A 378 -14.01 7.35 -29.17
N PRO A 379 -14.41 8.26 -28.26
CA PRO A 379 -14.82 9.62 -28.64
C PRO A 379 -13.70 10.42 -29.30
N LEU A 380 -12.45 10.26 -28.86
CA LEU A 380 -11.30 10.94 -29.47
C LEU A 380 -11.10 10.49 -30.91
N ILE A 381 -11.13 9.19 -31.19
CA ILE A 381 -11.00 8.67 -32.55
C ILE A 381 -12.17 9.15 -33.41
N THR A 382 -13.40 9.04 -32.91
CA THR A 382 -14.61 9.50 -33.61
C THR A 382 -14.51 10.98 -33.99
N ARG A 383 -14.06 11.84 -33.05
CA ARG A 383 -13.87 13.28 -33.29
C ARG A 383 -12.81 13.52 -34.36
N ASP A 384 -11.64 12.90 -34.22
CA ASP A 384 -10.50 13.14 -35.10
C ASP A 384 -10.80 12.62 -36.52
N TRP A 385 -11.40 11.44 -36.64
CA TRP A 385 -11.85 10.88 -37.92
C TRP A 385 -12.94 11.71 -38.57
N ARG A 386 -13.89 12.24 -37.78
CA ARG A 386 -14.92 13.16 -38.29
C ARG A 386 -14.29 14.42 -38.88
N ALA A 387 -13.30 15.02 -38.20
CA ALA A 387 -12.60 16.20 -38.69
C ALA A 387 -11.83 15.89 -40.00
N ILE A 388 -11.08 14.79 -40.03
CA ILE A 388 -10.33 14.37 -41.23
C ILE A 388 -11.28 14.12 -42.41
N LEU A 389 -12.39 13.41 -42.20
CA LEU A 389 -13.34 13.11 -43.26
C LEU A 389 -14.16 14.34 -43.70
N ALA A 390 -14.43 15.28 -42.79
CA ALA A 390 -15.06 16.56 -43.12
C ALA A 390 -14.17 17.44 -44.04
N ASP A 391 -12.86 17.22 -44.05
CA ASP A 391 -11.91 17.86 -44.95
C ASP A 391 -11.55 16.99 -46.17
N PHE A 392 -12.30 15.91 -46.43
CA PHE A 392 -12.04 14.90 -47.48
C PHE A 392 -10.67 14.20 -47.34
N GLY A 393 -10.06 14.24 -46.16
CA GLY A 393 -8.84 13.52 -45.83
C GLY A 393 -9.08 12.03 -45.57
N ARG A 394 -7.98 11.27 -45.48
CA ARG A 394 -7.95 9.89 -45.00
C ARG A 394 -6.73 9.69 -44.12
N SER A 395 -6.82 8.82 -43.12
CA SER A 395 -5.67 8.37 -42.34
C SER A 395 -5.38 6.90 -42.62
N ALA A 396 -4.12 6.48 -42.45
CA ALA A 396 -3.72 5.08 -42.57
C ALA A 396 -4.56 4.16 -41.64
N SER A 397 -4.86 4.64 -40.43
CA SER A 397 -5.71 3.93 -39.45
C SER A 397 -7.18 3.77 -39.86
N MET A 398 -7.66 4.48 -40.89
CA MET A 398 -9.01 4.26 -41.45
C MET A 398 -9.02 3.15 -42.50
N ASP A 399 -7.90 2.97 -43.22
CA ASP A 399 -7.83 2.09 -44.39
C ASP A 399 -7.25 0.71 -44.04
N ASP A 400 -6.32 0.66 -43.07
CA ASP A 400 -5.59 -0.54 -42.66
C ASP A 400 -5.82 -0.93 -41.19
N ASP A 401 -5.90 -2.25 -40.93
CA ASP A 401 -6.16 -2.81 -39.61
C ASP A 401 -4.91 -2.75 -38.71
N GLU A 402 -3.69 -2.92 -39.25
CA GLU A 402 -2.45 -2.83 -38.46
C GLU A 402 -2.17 -1.38 -38.05
N ALA A 403 -2.31 -0.43 -38.97
CA ALA A 403 -2.22 1.00 -38.68
C ALA A 403 -3.27 1.45 -37.66
N PHE A 404 -4.45 0.84 -37.65
CA PHE A 404 -5.48 1.11 -36.64
C PHE A 404 -5.08 0.59 -35.26
N LYS A 405 -4.55 -0.63 -35.17
CA LYS A 405 -4.05 -1.21 -33.92
C LYS A 405 -2.91 -0.38 -33.32
N ALA A 406 -1.94 0.04 -34.13
CA ALA A 406 -0.84 0.90 -33.68
C ALA A 406 -1.34 2.27 -33.15
N GLU A 407 -2.34 2.86 -33.80
CA GLU A 407 -2.97 4.10 -33.33
C GLU A 407 -3.76 3.89 -32.03
N LEU A 408 -4.44 2.75 -31.87
CA LEU A 408 -5.12 2.39 -30.62
C LEU A 408 -4.13 2.19 -29.47
N GLU A 409 -3.01 1.50 -29.70
CA GLU A 409 -1.94 1.30 -28.72
C GLU A 409 -1.38 2.64 -28.23
N LYS A 410 -1.04 3.53 -29.17
CA LYS A 410 -0.54 4.87 -28.85
C LYS A 410 -1.54 5.69 -28.04
N ARG A 411 -2.83 5.62 -28.38
CA ARG A 411 -3.89 6.33 -27.64
C ARG A 411 -4.15 5.70 -26.28
N LEU A 412 -4.05 4.38 -26.16
CA LEU A 412 -4.18 3.68 -24.89
C LEU A 412 -3.04 4.04 -23.94
N GLU A 413 -1.80 4.05 -24.41
CA GLU A 413 -0.62 4.47 -23.63
C GLU A 413 -0.76 5.92 -23.14
N ALA A 414 -1.24 6.82 -23.99
CA ALA A 414 -1.43 8.23 -23.63
C ALA A 414 -2.56 8.46 -22.60
N ASN A 415 -3.64 7.66 -22.63
CA ASN A 415 -4.80 7.86 -21.74
C ASN A 415 -4.75 6.97 -20.48
N SER A 416 -4.10 5.81 -20.55
CA SER A 416 -4.00 4.85 -19.44
C SER A 416 -2.65 4.12 -19.49
N PRO A 417 -1.56 4.80 -19.09
CA PRO A 417 -0.20 4.23 -19.19
C PRO A 417 -0.01 3.02 -18.27
N VAL A 418 -0.70 2.98 -17.12
CA VAL A 418 -0.68 1.84 -16.19
C VAL A 418 -1.30 0.59 -16.81
N LEU A 419 -2.48 0.73 -17.43
CA LEU A 419 -3.15 -0.37 -18.12
C LEU A 419 -2.32 -0.86 -19.31
N SER A 420 -1.79 0.05 -20.11
CA SER A 420 -0.90 -0.29 -21.23
C SER A 420 0.31 -1.11 -20.77
N GLY A 421 1.01 -0.65 -19.73
CA GLY A 421 2.16 -1.35 -19.16
C GLY A 421 1.82 -2.73 -18.61
N LEU A 422 0.62 -2.91 -18.05
CA LEU A 422 0.15 -4.18 -17.50
C LEU A 422 -0.22 -5.19 -18.59
N LEU A 423 -0.86 -4.74 -19.67
CA LEU A 423 -1.28 -5.61 -20.79
C LEU A 423 -0.09 -6.18 -21.58
N LEU A 424 1.07 -5.51 -21.54
CA LEU A 424 2.33 -5.98 -22.12
C LEU A 424 2.99 -7.12 -21.32
N THR A 425 2.58 -7.33 -20.07
CA THR A 425 3.11 -8.42 -19.23
C THR A 425 2.40 -9.74 -19.54
N SER A 426 3.01 -10.86 -19.14
CA SER A 426 2.34 -12.17 -19.15
C SER A 426 1.41 -12.38 -17.95
N LEU A 427 1.28 -11.42 -17.02
CA LEU A 427 0.48 -11.59 -15.81
C LEU A 427 -1.03 -11.76 -16.09
N PRO A 428 -1.69 -10.95 -16.96
CA PRO A 428 -3.12 -11.10 -17.23
C PRO A 428 -3.53 -12.50 -17.72
N PRO A 429 -2.90 -13.10 -18.76
CA PRO A 429 -3.27 -14.45 -19.20
C PRO A 429 -2.97 -15.52 -18.15
N LEU A 430 -1.87 -15.41 -17.40
CA LEU A 430 -1.55 -16.38 -16.33
C LEU A 430 -2.57 -16.34 -15.19
N VAL A 431 -2.94 -15.14 -14.72
CA VAL A 431 -3.99 -14.99 -13.70
C VAL A 431 -5.34 -15.48 -14.20
N TYR A 432 -5.68 -15.18 -15.46
CA TYR A 432 -6.94 -15.66 -16.04
C TYR A 432 -6.98 -17.20 -16.10
N GLN A 433 -5.91 -17.86 -16.55
CA GLN A 433 -5.82 -19.32 -16.62
C GLN A 433 -5.97 -19.98 -15.25
N GLU A 434 -5.35 -19.43 -14.21
CA GLU A 434 -5.45 -19.95 -12.84
C GLU A 434 -6.84 -19.71 -12.23
N CYS A 435 -7.44 -18.53 -12.44
CA CYS A 435 -8.76 -18.19 -11.89
C CYS A 435 -9.95 -18.78 -12.67
N ARG A 436 -9.75 -19.24 -13.92
CA ARG A 436 -10.81 -19.84 -14.77
C ARG A 436 -11.46 -21.07 -14.14
N GLY A 437 -10.77 -21.79 -13.27
CA GLY A 437 -11.29 -23.00 -12.62
C GLY A 437 -12.46 -22.76 -11.64
N ALA A 438 -12.74 -21.50 -11.25
CA ALA A 438 -13.68 -21.20 -10.17
C ALA A 438 -15.10 -20.75 -10.62
N LYS A 439 -15.31 -20.29 -11.87
CA LYS A 439 -16.61 -19.82 -12.40
C LYS A 439 -16.72 -20.03 -13.91
N GLU A 440 -17.95 -20.19 -14.42
CA GLU A 440 -18.23 -20.30 -15.87
C GLU A 440 -17.52 -19.19 -16.67
N PRO A 441 -16.78 -19.53 -17.74
CA PRO A 441 -16.03 -18.56 -18.50
C PRO A 441 -16.97 -17.63 -19.27
N SER A 442 -16.92 -16.32 -18.98
CA SER A 442 -17.50 -15.33 -19.88
C SER A 442 -16.76 -15.39 -21.21
N LEU A 443 -17.47 -15.70 -22.29
CA LEU A 443 -16.91 -15.88 -23.65
C LEU A 443 -16.05 -14.69 -24.11
N ASP A 444 -16.31 -13.49 -23.60
CA ASP A 444 -15.57 -12.27 -23.93
C ASP A 444 -14.17 -12.21 -23.26
N LEU A 445 -14.02 -12.72 -22.04
CA LEU A 445 -12.72 -12.75 -21.36
C LEU A 445 -11.80 -13.84 -21.93
N ASP A 446 -12.35 -14.96 -22.39
CA ASP A 446 -11.56 -16.03 -23.03
C ASP A 446 -10.94 -15.54 -24.35
N ARG A 447 -11.65 -14.68 -25.08
CA ARG A 447 -11.11 -14.00 -26.27
C ARG A 447 -9.99 -13.02 -25.94
N CYS A 448 -9.99 -12.43 -24.75
CA CYS A 448 -9.01 -11.43 -24.32
C CYS A 448 -7.75 -12.05 -23.70
N PHE A 449 -7.91 -13.10 -22.89
CA PHE A 449 -6.86 -13.65 -22.02
C PHE A 449 -6.73 -15.18 -22.07
N GLY A 450 -7.52 -15.88 -22.89
CA GLY A 450 -7.52 -17.35 -22.96
C GLY A 450 -6.28 -17.96 -23.63
N GLY A 451 -5.52 -17.16 -24.38
CA GLY A 451 -4.25 -17.57 -25.00
C GLY A 451 -3.04 -17.46 -24.06
N SER A 452 -1.85 -17.77 -24.58
CA SER A 452 -0.57 -17.53 -23.89
C SER A 452 -0.15 -16.06 -23.87
N ARG A 453 -0.82 -15.22 -24.67
CA ARG A 453 -0.61 -13.77 -24.76
C ARG A 453 -1.95 -13.05 -24.69
N THR A 454 -1.89 -11.82 -24.18
CA THR A 454 -3.01 -10.87 -24.21
C THR A 454 -3.43 -10.60 -25.67
N ALA A 455 -4.74 -10.52 -25.92
CA ALA A 455 -5.28 -10.16 -27.24
C ALA A 455 -4.88 -8.73 -27.66
N GLY A 456 -5.01 -8.44 -28.96
CA GLY A 456 -4.75 -7.11 -29.52
C GLY A 456 -5.67 -6.03 -28.93
N VAL A 457 -5.21 -4.78 -28.92
CA VAL A 457 -5.93 -3.65 -28.30
C VAL A 457 -7.32 -3.40 -28.93
N ASP A 458 -7.49 -3.75 -30.21
CA ASP A 458 -8.77 -3.74 -30.93
C ASP A 458 -9.80 -4.69 -30.31
N VAL A 459 -9.36 -5.89 -29.91
CA VAL A 459 -10.19 -6.89 -29.23
C VAL A 459 -10.44 -6.49 -27.78
N LEU A 460 -9.40 -6.04 -27.06
CA LEU A 460 -9.50 -5.64 -25.65
C LEU A 460 -10.44 -4.45 -25.41
N LEU A 461 -10.44 -3.47 -26.32
CA LEU A 461 -11.32 -2.30 -26.25
C LEU A 461 -12.67 -2.53 -26.95
N ASP A 462 -12.87 -3.67 -27.63
CA ASP A 462 -14.04 -3.96 -28.46
C ASP A 462 -14.31 -2.80 -29.47
N LEU A 463 -13.25 -2.42 -30.18
CA LEU A 463 -13.27 -1.36 -31.19
C LEU A 463 -12.89 -1.96 -32.54
N ASP A 464 -13.89 -2.16 -33.40
CA ASP A 464 -13.69 -2.57 -34.79
C ASP A 464 -13.57 -1.35 -35.70
N ARG A 465 -12.52 -1.31 -36.52
CA ARG A 465 -12.23 -0.21 -37.44
C ARG A 465 -13.41 0.07 -38.39
N LYS A 466 -14.00 -0.97 -38.99
CA LYS A 466 -15.06 -0.83 -40.01
C LYS A 466 -16.34 -0.30 -39.39
N ARG A 467 -16.72 -0.81 -38.21
CA ARG A 467 -17.87 -0.32 -37.43
C ARG A 467 -17.66 1.14 -37.03
N LEU A 468 -16.49 1.47 -36.48
CA LEU A 468 -16.20 2.84 -36.06
C LEU A 468 -16.20 3.82 -37.24
N LEU A 469 -15.65 3.42 -38.39
CA LEU A 469 -15.65 4.24 -39.60
C LEU A 469 -17.07 4.44 -40.15
N SER A 470 -17.91 3.41 -40.09
CA SER A 470 -19.33 3.49 -40.45
C SER A 470 -20.06 4.48 -39.54
N ASP A 471 -19.88 4.36 -38.23
CA ASP A 471 -20.47 5.26 -37.23
C ASP A 471 -20.06 6.72 -37.50
N VAL A 472 -18.77 6.98 -37.76
CA VAL A 472 -18.28 8.33 -38.07
C VAL A 472 -18.89 8.86 -39.37
N ARG A 473 -19.03 8.02 -40.42
CA ARG A 473 -19.65 8.43 -41.68
C ARG A 473 -21.13 8.78 -41.51
N MET A 474 -21.85 8.09 -40.63
CA MET A 474 -23.24 8.42 -40.30
C MET A 474 -23.38 9.78 -39.59
N LEU A 475 -22.32 10.24 -38.91
CA LEU A 475 -22.28 11.56 -38.25
C LEU A 475 -21.95 12.72 -39.20
N LEU A 476 -21.57 12.44 -40.45
CA LEU A 476 -21.33 13.45 -41.48
C LEU A 476 -22.64 13.85 -42.16
N PRO A 477 -22.77 15.10 -42.63
CA PRO A 477 -23.95 15.52 -43.39
C PRO A 477 -24.20 14.60 -44.60
N PHE A 478 -25.47 14.28 -44.87
CA PHE A 478 -25.91 13.29 -45.87
C PHE A 478 -25.37 13.50 -47.30
N TRP A 479 -24.84 14.68 -47.62
CA TRP A 479 -24.19 14.98 -48.90
C TRP A 479 -22.81 14.31 -49.07
N TYR A 480 -22.22 13.74 -48.01
CA TYR A 480 -20.94 13.01 -48.03
C TYR A 480 -21.05 11.54 -48.43
N SER A 481 -22.25 10.93 -48.38
CA SER A 481 -22.48 9.51 -48.67
C SER A 481 -22.95 9.22 -50.10
N VAL A 482 -23.10 10.25 -50.95
CA VAL A 482 -23.52 10.12 -52.36
C VAL A 482 -22.27 10.06 -53.27
N PRO A 483 -22.02 8.95 -54.01
CA PRO A 483 -20.79 8.74 -54.79
C PRO A 483 -20.45 9.82 -55.82
N VAL A 484 -21.44 10.61 -56.26
CA VAL A 484 -21.31 11.58 -57.35
C VAL A 484 -20.81 12.96 -56.86
N VAL A 485 -20.93 13.27 -55.56
CA VAL A 485 -20.63 14.61 -55.01
C VAL A 485 -19.19 14.75 -54.50
N SER A 486 -18.58 13.67 -53.98
CA SER A 486 -17.21 13.71 -53.43
C SER A 486 -16.12 13.92 -54.50
N TRP A 487 -16.36 13.46 -55.74
CA TRP A 487 -15.46 13.68 -56.87
C TRP A 487 -15.43 15.15 -57.33
N ILE A 488 -16.58 15.83 -57.30
CA ILE A 488 -16.69 17.22 -57.77
C ILE A 488 -16.09 18.21 -56.76
N ILE A 489 -16.21 17.96 -55.45
CA ILE A 489 -15.67 18.87 -54.42
C ILE A 489 -14.15 18.70 -54.23
N SER A 490 -13.62 17.48 -54.32
CA SER A 490 -12.16 17.23 -54.19
C SER A 490 -11.32 17.89 -55.30
N LEU A 491 -11.92 18.15 -56.47
CA LEU A 491 -11.33 18.91 -57.58
C LEU A 491 -11.23 20.42 -57.30
N PHE A 492 -12.13 21.00 -56.49
CA PHE A 492 -12.16 22.45 -56.22
C PHE A 492 -11.34 22.84 -54.97
N VAL A 493 -11.24 21.99 -53.95
CA VAL A 493 -10.51 22.31 -52.70
C VAL A 493 -8.98 22.14 -52.85
N LYS A 494 -8.49 21.21 -53.69
CA LYS A 494 -7.05 21.10 -54.01
C LYS A 494 -6.50 22.32 -54.77
N GLY A 495 -7.35 23.12 -55.41
CA GLY A 495 -6.97 24.35 -56.12
C GLY A 495 -6.77 25.57 -55.22
N SER A 496 -7.43 25.65 -54.07
CA SER A 496 -7.33 26.81 -53.17
C SER A 496 -6.15 26.72 -52.19
N LEU A 497 -5.80 25.52 -51.72
CA LEU A 497 -4.68 25.29 -50.80
C LEU A 497 -3.31 25.50 -51.47
N ARG A 498 -3.17 25.18 -52.77
CA ARG A 498 -1.95 25.52 -53.55
C ARG A 498 -1.80 27.02 -53.86
N ARG A 499 -2.91 27.77 -53.87
CA ARG A 499 -2.89 29.25 -54.04
C ARG A 499 -2.63 29.99 -52.73
N GLY A 500 -2.99 29.41 -51.58
CA GLY A 500 -2.63 29.93 -50.25
C GLY A 500 -1.13 29.77 -49.93
N ALA A 501 -0.54 28.62 -50.26
CA ALA A 501 0.88 28.34 -50.00
C ALA A 501 1.86 29.20 -50.83
N LYS A 502 1.49 29.61 -52.05
CA LYS A 502 2.30 30.54 -52.88
C LYS A 502 2.17 32.01 -52.48
N LYS A 503 1.17 32.38 -51.67
CA LYS A 503 0.96 33.77 -51.20
C LYS A 503 1.57 34.05 -49.83
N ALA A 504 2.00 33.01 -49.10
CA ALA A 504 2.66 33.13 -47.80
C ALA A 504 4.21 33.14 -47.88
N ALA A 505 4.80 32.81 -49.04
CA ALA A 505 6.25 32.73 -49.23
C ALA A 505 6.90 34.00 -49.86
N ALA A 506 6.13 35.08 -50.06
CA ALA A 506 6.67 36.32 -50.63
C ALA A 506 6.01 37.57 -50.02
N ALA A 507 6.56 38.03 -48.90
CA ALA A 507 6.30 39.34 -48.29
C ALA A 507 7.53 39.65 -47.40
N LYS A 508 8.45 40.58 -47.69
CA LYS A 508 8.38 42.04 -47.96
C LYS A 508 9.84 42.55 -48.21
N PRO A 509 10.16 43.86 -48.45
CA PRO A 509 9.33 45.02 -48.88
C PRO A 509 9.95 45.95 -49.97
N ARG A 510 9.07 46.83 -50.47
CA ARG A 510 9.23 48.28 -50.80
C ARG A 510 9.61 48.79 -52.22
N LEU A 511 8.72 49.70 -52.64
CA LEU A 511 8.84 51.01 -53.31
C LEU A 511 8.76 51.13 -54.85
N GLU A 512 7.64 51.75 -55.23
CA GLU A 512 7.38 52.75 -56.29
C GLU A 512 7.78 52.48 -57.75
N ALA A 513 6.75 52.40 -58.61
CA ALA A 513 6.52 53.36 -59.68
C ALA A 513 5.13 53.14 -60.28
N GLY A 514 4.47 54.23 -60.65
CA GLY A 514 3.10 54.24 -61.17
C GLY A 514 2.91 53.56 -62.52
N GLY A 515 1.68 53.11 -62.75
CA GLY A 515 1.15 52.66 -64.03
C GLY A 515 -0.38 52.77 -64.02
N PRO A 516 -1.01 53.17 -65.14
CA PRO A 516 -2.40 53.64 -65.21
C PRO A 516 -3.42 52.51 -65.01
N PRO A 517 -4.70 52.82 -64.70
CA PRO A 517 -5.72 51.81 -64.48
C PRO A 517 -6.09 51.13 -65.81
N GLY A 518 -5.66 49.89 -65.97
CA GLY A 518 -6.15 48.98 -66.99
C GLY A 518 -7.58 48.54 -66.67
N ASP A 519 -8.49 48.90 -67.57
CA ASP A 519 -9.89 48.48 -67.67
C ASP A 519 -10.09 46.99 -67.33
N ARG A 520 -10.98 46.72 -66.37
CA ARG A 520 -11.62 45.41 -66.23
C ARG A 520 -13.01 45.51 -66.87
N PRO A 521 -13.39 44.60 -67.77
CA PRO A 521 -14.68 44.67 -68.44
C PRO A 521 -15.81 44.55 -67.40
N VAL A 522 -16.59 45.61 -67.28
CA VAL A 522 -17.82 45.64 -66.49
C VAL A 522 -18.79 44.65 -67.14
N ASN A 523 -19.19 43.65 -66.37
CA ASN A 523 -20.11 42.59 -66.79
C ASN A 523 -21.50 43.21 -67.02
N SER A 524 -21.82 43.63 -68.25
CA SER A 524 -23.03 44.40 -68.63
C SER A 524 -24.33 43.78 -68.09
N ARG A 525 -24.39 42.45 -68.08
CA ARG A 525 -25.53 41.68 -67.56
C ARG A 525 -25.76 41.88 -66.06
N ALA A 526 -24.71 42.03 -65.25
CA ALA A 526 -24.84 42.28 -63.81
C ALA A 526 -25.38 43.70 -63.52
N ALA A 527 -24.95 44.68 -64.32
CA ALA A 527 -25.45 46.06 -64.22
C ALA A 527 -26.95 46.14 -64.58
N GLU A 528 -27.41 45.41 -65.59
CA GLU A 528 -28.82 45.34 -65.97
C GLU A 528 -29.69 44.69 -64.87
N PHE A 529 -29.24 43.58 -64.26
CA PHE A 529 -29.96 42.99 -63.11
C PHE A 529 -30.00 43.92 -61.89
N SER A 530 -28.93 44.69 -61.65
CA SER A 530 -28.90 45.69 -60.57
C SER A 530 -29.90 46.83 -60.80
N GLN A 531 -30.06 47.30 -62.04
CA GLN A 531 -31.08 48.29 -62.38
C GLN A 531 -32.51 47.75 -62.16
N MET A 532 -32.79 46.51 -62.59
CA MET A 532 -34.10 45.88 -62.37
C MET A 532 -34.38 45.63 -60.89
N ALA A 533 -33.37 45.23 -60.12
CA ALA A 533 -33.49 45.07 -58.67
C ALA A 533 -33.80 46.40 -57.94
N ARG A 534 -33.21 47.51 -58.38
CA ARG A 534 -33.53 48.86 -57.84
C ARG A 534 -34.97 49.28 -58.16
N ALA A 535 -35.48 48.94 -59.35
CA ALA A 535 -36.87 49.22 -59.72
C ALA A 535 -37.86 48.35 -58.92
N ALA A 536 -37.52 47.09 -58.66
CA ALA A 536 -38.30 46.19 -57.82
C ALA A 536 -38.33 46.65 -56.35
N GLU A 537 -37.21 47.11 -55.80
CA GLU A 537 -37.11 47.62 -54.43
C GLU A 537 -38.10 48.76 -54.16
N GLN A 538 -38.22 49.72 -55.08
CA GLN A 538 -39.15 50.87 -54.95
C GLN A 538 -40.62 50.46 -54.86
N ARG A 539 -40.99 49.29 -55.39
CA ARG A 539 -42.36 48.76 -55.33
C ARG A 539 -42.60 47.83 -54.13
N MET A 540 -41.55 47.17 -53.63
CA MET A 540 -41.67 46.07 -52.67
C MET A 540 -41.33 46.46 -51.23
N VAL A 541 -40.68 47.61 -51.00
CA VAL A 541 -40.37 48.10 -49.65
C VAL A 541 -41.41 49.14 -49.20
N PRO A 542 -42.03 49.01 -48.01
CA PRO A 542 -42.98 49.99 -47.49
C PRO A 542 -42.38 51.40 -47.33
N LYS A 543 -43.18 52.46 -47.58
CA LYS A 543 -42.74 53.86 -47.44
C LYS A 543 -42.28 54.14 -46.00
N GLY A 544 -41.01 54.54 -45.84
CA GLY A 544 -40.43 54.94 -44.55
C GLY A 544 -39.50 53.92 -43.89
N LEU A 545 -39.29 52.73 -44.47
CA LEU A 545 -38.33 51.72 -43.99
C LEU A 545 -37.23 51.48 -45.03
N THR A 546 -35.99 51.26 -44.59
CA THR A 546 -34.93 50.77 -45.48
C THR A 546 -35.04 49.26 -45.70
N LEU A 547 -34.54 48.76 -46.84
CA LEU A 547 -34.51 47.33 -47.16
C LEU A 547 -33.85 46.49 -46.06
N ASP A 548 -32.77 46.99 -45.46
CA ASP A 548 -32.03 46.29 -44.41
C ASP A 548 -32.77 46.28 -43.06
N GLU A 549 -33.46 47.37 -42.71
CA GLU A 549 -34.31 47.42 -41.51
C GLU A 549 -35.49 46.47 -41.62
N HIS A 550 -36.11 46.41 -42.80
CA HIS A 550 -37.25 45.52 -43.02
C HIS A 550 -36.84 44.04 -43.00
N LEU A 551 -35.69 43.69 -43.60
CA LEU A 551 -35.12 42.34 -43.50
C LEU A 551 -34.79 41.94 -42.06
N ARG A 552 -34.26 42.86 -41.23
CA ARG A 552 -34.01 42.56 -39.80
C ARG A 552 -35.31 42.29 -39.05
N SER A 553 -36.35 43.10 -39.29
CA SER A 553 -37.68 42.91 -38.69
C SER A 553 -38.26 41.54 -39.06
N LEU A 554 -38.25 41.19 -40.36
CA LEU A 554 -38.74 39.90 -40.84
C LEU A 554 -37.92 38.73 -40.29
N SER A 555 -36.59 38.85 -40.22
CA SER A 555 -35.73 37.84 -39.59
C SER A 555 -36.09 37.59 -38.13
N GLY A 556 -36.49 38.62 -37.39
CA GLY A 556 -36.98 38.47 -36.02
C GLY A 556 -38.34 37.75 -35.92
N ARG A 557 -39.19 37.90 -36.94
CA ARG A 557 -40.55 37.34 -36.98
C ARG A 557 -40.59 35.87 -37.42
N TRP A 558 -39.73 35.46 -38.36
CA TRP A 558 -39.69 34.06 -38.81
C TRP A 558 -38.69 33.20 -38.04
N ASN A 559 -37.59 33.77 -37.53
CA ASN A 559 -36.60 33.05 -36.74
C ASN A 559 -36.83 33.26 -35.24
N THR A 560 -37.67 32.39 -34.65
CA THR A 560 -38.07 32.44 -33.23
C THR A 560 -37.12 31.69 -32.29
N LEU A 561 -35.93 31.28 -32.77
CA LEU A 561 -34.94 30.60 -31.92
C LEU A 561 -34.42 31.55 -30.83
N LEU A 562 -34.33 31.03 -29.60
CA LEU A 562 -33.87 31.78 -28.43
C LEU A 562 -32.33 31.82 -28.33
N ASP A 563 -31.65 30.77 -28.81
CA ASP A 563 -30.19 30.72 -28.83
C ASP A 563 -29.63 31.63 -29.95
N PRO A 564 -28.80 32.64 -29.63
CA PRO A 564 -28.20 33.54 -30.61
C PRO A 564 -27.36 32.82 -31.68
N SER A 565 -26.67 31.74 -31.32
CA SER A 565 -25.81 31.01 -32.26
C SER A 565 -26.64 30.20 -33.26
N ALA A 566 -27.62 29.43 -32.79
CA ALA A 566 -28.55 28.71 -33.66
C ALA A 566 -29.38 29.67 -34.53
N LYS A 567 -29.78 30.83 -33.99
CA LYS A 567 -30.48 31.87 -34.74
C LYS A 567 -29.63 32.39 -35.91
N ALA A 568 -28.37 32.73 -35.67
CA ALA A 568 -27.46 33.20 -36.71
C ALA A 568 -27.21 32.14 -37.79
N ASN A 569 -27.00 30.88 -37.38
CA ASN A 569 -26.78 29.76 -38.31
C ASN A 569 -27.98 29.54 -39.24
N LEU A 570 -29.20 29.47 -38.68
CA LEU A 570 -30.41 29.27 -39.49
C LEU A 570 -30.65 30.43 -40.48
N THR A 571 -30.40 31.67 -40.06
CA THR A 571 -30.49 32.83 -40.96
C THR A 571 -29.47 32.75 -42.08
N GLU A 572 -28.23 32.32 -41.80
CA GLU A 572 -27.20 32.16 -42.83
C GLU A 572 -27.46 30.97 -43.76
N ASP A 573 -28.04 29.89 -43.26
CA ASP A 573 -28.45 28.73 -44.06
C ASP A 573 -29.52 29.12 -45.08
N ILE A 574 -30.53 29.90 -44.65
CA ILE A 574 -31.56 30.41 -45.57
C ILE A 574 -30.95 31.41 -46.56
N ASN A 575 -30.08 32.31 -46.11
CA ASN A 575 -29.39 33.24 -47.00
C ASN A 575 -28.54 32.51 -48.06
N SER A 576 -27.87 31.43 -47.68
CA SER A 576 -27.07 30.59 -48.58
C SER A 576 -27.97 29.88 -49.60
N LEU A 577 -29.09 29.31 -49.13
CA LEU A 577 -30.09 28.68 -49.99
C LEU A 577 -30.65 29.65 -51.04
N VAL A 578 -30.99 30.88 -50.63
CA VAL A 578 -31.48 31.91 -51.56
C VAL A 578 -30.40 32.29 -52.56
N ARG A 579 -29.14 32.46 -52.12
CA ARG A 579 -28.00 32.77 -53.00
C ARG A 579 -27.79 31.70 -54.06
N ASP A 580 -27.87 30.43 -53.69
CA ASP A 580 -27.66 29.31 -54.61
C ASP A 580 -28.82 29.12 -55.59
N TYR A 581 -30.05 29.27 -55.09
CA TYR A 581 -31.25 29.27 -55.93
C TYR A 581 -31.20 30.41 -56.95
N LEU A 582 -30.89 31.63 -56.50
CA LEU A 582 -30.80 32.81 -57.34
C LEU A 582 -29.66 32.69 -58.36
N ARG A 583 -28.47 32.20 -57.97
CA ARG A 583 -27.36 31.95 -58.89
C ARG A 583 -27.75 30.98 -60.00
N THR A 584 -28.54 29.96 -59.68
CA THR A 584 -29.03 28.97 -60.66
C THR A 584 -30.09 29.59 -61.57
N ALA A 585 -31.04 30.33 -61.01
CA ALA A 585 -32.09 31.00 -61.78
C ALA A 585 -31.54 32.08 -62.72
N LEU A 586 -30.57 32.89 -62.27
CA LEU A 586 -29.97 33.96 -63.07
C LEU A 586 -29.17 33.45 -64.27
N ARG A 587 -28.65 32.21 -64.22
CA ARG A 587 -27.93 31.61 -65.36
C ARG A 587 -28.84 31.41 -66.57
N SER A 588 -30.07 30.98 -66.35
CA SER A 588 -31.06 30.74 -67.41
C SER A 588 -31.99 31.92 -67.69
N MET A 589 -32.04 32.92 -66.80
CA MET A 589 -32.95 34.06 -66.86
C MET A 589 -32.36 35.27 -67.62
N ARG A 590 -33.20 35.97 -68.41
CA ARG A 590 -32.85 37.26 -69.04
C ARG A 590 -33.09 38.42 -68.05
N PRO A 591 -32.26 39.48 -68.04
CA PRO A 591 -32.45 40.62 -67.12
C PRO A 591 -33.86 41.24 -67.15
N SER A 592 -34.46 41.36 -68.34
CA SER A 592 -35.82 41.89 -68.52
C SER A 592 -36.94 41.04 -67.90
N SER A 593 -36.66 39.79 -67.51
CA SER A 593 -37.62 38.89 -66.87
C SER A 593 -37.56 38.93 -65.34
N PHE A 594 -36.69 39.76 -64.76
CA PHE A 594 -36.63 40.00 -63.32
C PHE A 594 -37.64 41.09 -62.90
N THR A 595 -38.93 40.78 -63.00
CA THR A 595 -40.03 41.67 -62.59
C THR A 595 -40.53 41.35 -61.17
N PRO A 596 -41.20 42.27 -60.47
CA PRO A 596 -41.74 42.01 -59.13
C PRO A 596 -42.59 40.73 -59.04
N GLU A 597 -43.45 40.48 -60.02
CA GLU A 597 -44.34 39.32 -60.08
C GLU A 597 -43.54 38.01 -60.22
N ARG A 598 -42.42 38.07 -60.95
CA ARG A 598 -41.52 36.93 -61.10
C ARG A 598 -40.74 36.65 -59.81
N ILE A 599 -40.32 37.71 -59.10
CA ILE A 599 -39.64 37.59 -57.80
C ILE A 599 -40.58 36.96 -56.78
N GLU A 600 -41.85 37.36 -56.76
CA GLU A 600 -42.89 36.76 -55.91
C GLU A 600 -43.06 35.27 -56.18
N THR A 601 -43.18 34.89 -57.46
CA THR A 601 -43.29 33.48 -57.86
C THR A 601 -42.04 32.69 -57.44
N MET A 602 -40.86 33.28 -57.58
CA MET A 602 -39.58 32.66 -57.18
C MET A 602 -39.45 32.52 -55.67
N SER A 603 -39.88 33.52 -54.89
CA SER A 603 -39.86 33.46 -53.43
C SER A 603 -40.85 32.44 -52.89
N ALA A 604 -42.07 32.37 -53.45
CA ALA A 604 -43.08 31.38 -53.06
C ALA A 604 -42.60 29.95 -53.35
N ASN A 605 -42.12 29.68 -54.56
CA ASN A 605 -41.57 28.36 -54.93
C ASN A 605 -40.38 27.94 -54.05
N LEU A 606 -39.57 28.90 -53.59
CA LEU A 606 -38.46 28.59 -52.70
C LEU A 606 -38.94 28.35 -51.28
N ALA A 607 -39.86 29.16 -50.77
CA ALA A 607 -40.44 29.04 -49.43
C ALA A 607 -41.25 27.75 -49.27
N ASP A 608 -42.03 27.34 -50.27
CA ASP A 608 -42.93 26.17 -50.21
C ASP A 608 -42.21 24.81 -50.26
N ARG A 609 -40.88 24.80 -50.20
CA ARG A 609 -40.12 23.55 -50.08
C ARG A 609 -40.49 22.83 -48.78
N PRO A 610 -40.61 21.49 -48.78
CA PRO A 610 -41.02 20.71 -47.60
C PRO A 610 -40.24 20.99 -46.32
N ASN A 611 -38.95 21.36 -46.47
CA ASN A 611 -38.06 21.65 -45.34
C ASN A 611 -38.31 23.02 -44.71
N LEU A 612 -38.84 24.00 -45.47
CA LEU A 612 -39.07 25.37 -45.00
C LEU A 612 -40.50 25.58 -44.48
N LEU A 613 -41.46 24.75 -44.91
CA LEU A 613 -42.83 24.72 -44.36
C LEU A 613 -42.89 24.42 -42.85
N ARG A 614 -41.81 23.90 -42.27
CA ARG A 614 -41.69 23.64 -40.82
C ARG A 614 -41.42 24.91 -40.00
N ILE A 615 -41.11 26.05 -40.64
CA ILE A 615 -40.85 27.31 -39.97
C ILE A 615 -42.19 27.97 -39.59
N ARG A 616 -42.35 28.28 -38.29
CA ARG A 616 -43.65 28.71 -37.70
C ARG A 616 -44.31 29.90 -38.40
N ASN A 617 -43.55 30.85 -38.93
CA ASN A 617 -44.07 32.04 -39.61
C ASN A 617 -43.64 32.05 -41.08
N HIS A 618 -44.27 31.15 -41.85
CA HIS A 618 -44.01 30.94 -43.28
C HIS A 618 -44.18 32.22 -44.10
N GLN A 619 -45.22 33.00 -43.81
CA GLN A 619 -45.49 34.26 -44.50
C GLN A 619 -44.34 35.27 -44.35
N ALA A 620 -43.82 35.44 -43.12
CA ALA A 620 -42.68 36.32 -42.89
C ALA A 620 -41.37 35.78 -43.49
N LEU A 621 -41.23 34.46 -43.60
CA LEU A 621 -40.09 33.83 -44.27
C LEU A 621 -40.12 34.05 -45.79
N GLU A 622 -41.29 33.87 -46.42
CA GLU A 622 -41.46 34.09 -47.85
C GLU A 622 -41.15 35.56 -48.21
N GLU A 623 -41.68 36.50 -47.43
CA GLU A 623 -41.43 37.93 -47.59
C GLU A 623 -39.95 38.27 -47.36
N TYR A 624 -39.29 37.62 -46.39
CA TYR A 624 -37.86 37.75 -46.16
C TYR A 624 -37.03 37.26 -47.37
N ILE A 625 -37.35 36.08 -47.90
CA ILE A 625 -36.69 35.50 -49.07
C ILE A 625 -36.84 36.43 -50.28
N ARG A 626 -38.05 36.96 -50.49
CA ARG A 626 -38.40 37.89 -51.57
C ARG A 626 -37.50 39.13 -51.56
N LEU A 627 -37.40 39.80 -50.41
CA LEU A 627 -36.56 41.00 -50.24
C LEU A 627 -35.07 40.70 -50.28
N TYR A 628 -34.66 39.52 -49.79
CA TYR A 628 -33.26 39.11 -49.81
C TYR A 628 -32.77 38.82 -51.23
N MET A 629 -33.62 38.29 -52.13
CA MET A 629 -33.30 38.16 -53.56
C MET A 629 -33.01 39.52 -54.21
N VAL A 630 -33.82 40.54 -53.90
CA VAL A 630 -33.62 41.92 -54.38
C VAL A 630 -32.30 42.49 -53.84
N LYS A 631 -32.02 42.32 -52.55
CA LYS A 631 -30.77 42.76 -51.91
C LYS A 631 -29.52 42.18 -52.57
N MET A 632 -29.57 40.91 -52.98
CA MET A 632 -28.43 40.22 -53.58
C MET A 632 -28.07 40.75 -54.98
N LEU A 633 -29.05 41.25 -55.73
CA LEU A 633 -28.85 41.75 -57.09
C LEU A 633 -28.56 43.25 -57.16
N LYS A 634 -28.87 44.00 -56.10
CA LYS A 634 -28.55 45.42 -55.99
C LYS A 634 -27.03 45.69 -55.87
N ARG A 635 -26.26 44.71 -55.39
CA ARG A 635 -24.84 44.83 -55.05
C ARG A 635 -23.92 45.08 -56.24
#